data_AF-A0A8X6IPX4-F1
#
_entry.id   AF-A0A8X6IPX4-F1
#
_cell.length_a   1.000
_cell.length_b   1.000
_cell.length_c   1.000
_cell.angle_alpha   90.00
_cell.angle_beta   90.00
_cell.angle_gamma   90.00
#
_symmetry.space_group_name_H-M   'P 1'
#
loop_
_entity.id
_entity.type
_entity.pdbx_description
1 polymer ?
#
loop_
_entity_poly.entity_id
_entity_poly.type
_entity_poly.pdbx_seq_one_letter_code
_entity_poly.pdbx_strand_id
1 'polypeptide(L)'
;MTKIKKDVAVIMGSESDYTTMVHTVDMLKALEVSYDIFIISAHRTPERLFNFAKSAQEEGFKVIIAGAGGAAHLPGMVASLTCLPVIGVPVHSKQLNGLDSLLSIVQMPKGVPVATMSIGENGAYNAAITAVSILSISNSEIADTKTINRIAAGEVIERPASVVKELVENAIDAGSLEIEIKIESGGRNLIIVTDDGNGVEKNDLELAFMRHATSKLSDNELIEIKHLGFRGEALPSIAAVSRIKLSSKAREANEAWSISYEGGEKIGEQTPYSLSQGTHIEVRDLFFATPNRLKFLKTERAETQSIVDIVNNLAMINYHIGFTLTSGNKKLLKYAKQTSLFHRLCEVEEEFHGSSLEINEEEDGIKLTGHICKPTVNRGKSTQIYTFVNGRPIKDNLLIGAVRYAYHDFIPSDRYPFAALHLEIPYDQVDVNVHPNKSEVRFQNKKLIYEIVTRGLIKALSRRIGTFPAHDQKMDSTLPDPVDKPNVQNERRPSPFENQLIKEFASPNERVKSLSEQSKSFDYTGIQKFPSQAETMVLEKKVLEQVDLIESHPLGFARCQVYNTYIIAEVRDKLIIVDQHAAHERLVYECLKQKSSIKRQKLLLPETVEIKNQAGMEMIEVYKDKLFEMGFDIEIKSENKVIVKEIPAILGAIDVKEMLINIVDRLTEIEDTLPIEDKVNKILATIACHGSIRAGRKMRLDEMNELLRQMEKTPYSGQCNHGRPTYIEMKLSDIEKLFERR
;
A
#
# COMPACT_ATOMS: atom_id res chain seq x y z
N MET A 1 26.15 45.56 -45.71
CA MET A 1 25.82 44.22 -45.18
C MET A 1 25.08 44.40 -43.87
N THR A 2 23.76 44.18 -43.88
CA THR A 2 22.92 44.19 -42.68
C THR A 2 23.40 43.05 -41.76
N LYS A 3 24.00 43.38 -40.61
CA LYS A 3 24.30 42.38 -39.58
C LYS A 3 22.98 41.68 -39.22
N ILE A 4 22.94 40.35 -39.35
CA ILE A 4 21.83 39.53 -38.86
C ILE A 4 21.72 39.84 -37.36
N LYS A 5 20.62 40.45 -36.93
CA LYS A 5 20.36 40.74 -35.52
C LYS A 5 20.19 39.42 -34.78
N LYS A 6 20.83 39.29 -33.61
CA LYS A 6 20.83 38.09 -32.77
C LYS A 6 20.08 38.38 -31.48
N ASP A 7 19.11 37.55 -31.13
CA ASP A 7 18.20 37.82 -30.02
C ASP A 7 18.79 37.43 -28.66
N VAL A 8 19.61 36.36 -28.59
CA VAL A 8 20.16 35.82 -27.34
C VAL A 8 21.68 35.81 -27.35
N ALA A 9 22.30 36.31 -26.27
CA ALA A 9 23.73 36.11 -26.03
C ALA A 9 23.96 35.02 -24.99
N VAL A 10 24.73 34.00 -25.33
CA VAL A 10 25.15 32.94 -24.40
C VAL A 10 26.60 33.21 -23.97
N ILE A 11 26.81 33.56 -22.72
CA ILE A 11 28.13 33.86 -22.17
C ILE A 11 28.57 32.81 -21.14
N MET A 12 29.87 32.54 -21.09
CA MET A 12 30.45 31.62 -20.10
C MET A 12 31.86 32.01 -19.68
N GLY A 13 32.26 31.59 -18.48
CA GLY A 13 33.54 31.99 -17.87
C GLY A 13 34.77 31.30 -18.48
N SER A 14 34.60 30.12 -19.06
CA SER A 14 35.66 29.32 -19.68
C SER A 14 35.10 28.33 -20.72
N GLU A 15 35.99 27.72 -21.50
CA GLU A 15 35.62 26.61 -22.39
C GLU A 15 35.12 25.36 -21.64
N SER A 16 35.56 25.14 -20.40
CA SER A 16 35.07 24.00 -19.61
C SER A 16 33.58 24.11 -19.28
N ASP A 17 33.07 25.33 -19.08
CA ASP A 17 31.65 25.59 -18.82
C ASP A 17 30.78 25.26 -20.05
N TYR A 18 31.37 25.22 -21.26
CA TYR A 18 30.67 24.87 -22.49
C TYR A 18 30.07 23.46 -22.45
N THR A 19 30.68 22.53 -21.72
CA THR A 19 30.14 21.17 -21.54
C THR A 19 28.71 21.17 -20.98
N THR A 20 28.36 22.15 -20.16
CA THR A 20 26.99 22.35 -19.66
C THR A 20 26.20 23.30 -20.56
N MET A 21 26.82 24.39 -21.04
CA MET A 21 26.13 25.41 -21.83
C MET A 21 25.80 24.97 -23.26
N VAL A 22 26.38 23.88 -23.76
CA VAL A 22 26.02 23.28 -25.05
C VAL A 22 24.54 22.91 -25.10
N HIS A 23 23.95 22.49 -23.98
CA HIS A 23 22.53 22.16 -23.88
C HIS A 23 21.64 23.40 -24.09
N THR A 24 22.05 24.58 -23.60
CA THR A 24 21.38 25.85 -23.92
C THR A 24 21.45 26.13 -25.43
N VAL A 25 22.63 25.97 -26.02
CA VAL A 25 22.87 26.24 -27.44
C VAL A 25 22.04 25.32 -28.33
N ASP A 26 22.05 24.02 -28.05
CA ASP A 26 21.31 23.04 -28.84
C ASP A 26 19.80 23.25 -28.70
N MET A 27 19.33 23.73 -27.55
CA MET A 27 17.93 24.11 -27.38
C MET A 27 17.55 25.39 -28.11
N LEU A 28 18.38 26.42 -28.07
CA LEU A 28 18.13 27.64 -28.87
C LEU A 28 18.10 27.32 -30.37
N LYS A 29 18.97 26.41 -30.85
CA LYS A 29 18.91 25.89 -32.24
C LYS A 29 17.60 25.16 -32.51
N ALA A 30 17.18 24.25 -31.63
CA ALA A 30 15.94 23.49 -31.79
C ALA A 30 14.69 24.36 -31.75
N LEU A 31 14.78 25.52 -31.10
CA LEU A 31 13.75 26.55 -31.03
C LEU A 31 13.83 27.58 -32.16
N GLU A 32 14.78 27.42 -33.09
CA GLU A 32 15.05 28.35 -34.20
C GLU A 32 15.29 29.80 -33.76
N VAL A 33 15.80 29.99 -32.53
CA VAL A 33 16.11 31.31 -31.98
C VAL A 33 17.53 31.70 -32.33
N SER A 34 17.70 32.94 -32.79
CA SER A 34 19.01 33.46 -33.16
C SER A 34 19.87 33.76 -31.90
N TYR A 35 21.09 33.21 -31.87
CA TYR A 35 22.00 33.41 -30.74
C TYR A 35 23.46 33.59 -31.17
N ASP A 36 24.27 34.14 -30.27
CA ASP A 36 25.74 34.16 -30.32
C ASP A 36 26.36 33.66 -29.01
N ILE A 37 27.59 33.13 -29.08
CA ILE A 37 28.30 32.54 -27.93
C ILE A 37 29.56 33.33 -27.65
N PHE A 38 29.79 33.66 -26.37
CA PHE A 38 31.00 34.37 -25.94
C PHE A 38 31.64 33.71 -24.72
N ILE A 39 32.97 33.61 -24.73
CA ILE A 39 33.75 33.22 -23.55
C ILE A 39 34.28 34.50 -22.92
N ILE A 40 33.70 34.88 -21.79
CA ILE A 40 34.00 36.11 -21.07
C ILE A 40 34.06 35.81 -19.57
N SER A 41 35.22 36.04 -18.98
CA SER A 41 35.44 35.79 -17.56
C SER A 41 35.36 37.09 -16.77
N ALA A 42 34.51 37.12 -15.75
CA ALA A 42 34.39 38.28 -14.86
C ALA A 42 35.66 38.58 -14.03
N HIS A 43 36.51 37.57 -13.81
CA HIS A 43 37.79 37.75 -13.11
C HIS A 43 38.99 37.92 -14.05
N ARG A 44 39.06 37.15 -15.15
CA ARG A 44 40.24 37.14 -16.03
C ARG A 44 40.19 38.23 -17.11
N THR A 45 38.98 38.61 -17.53
CA THR A 45 38.76 39.58 -18.61
C THR A 45 37.67 40.58 -18.22
N PRO A 46 37.84 41.34 -17.11
CA PRO A 46 36.80 42.24 -16.62
C PRO A 46 36.47 43.33 -17.65
N GLU A 47 37.44 44.00 -18.26
CA GLU A 47 37.16 45.05 -19.25
C GLU A 47 36.32 44.55 -20.44
N ARG A 48 36.58 43.31 -20.90
CA ARG A 48 35.78 42.67 -21.95
C ARG A 48 34.34 42.43 -21.50
N LEU A 49 34.14 42.01 -20.24
CA LEU A 49 32.81 41.86 -19.65
C LEU A 49 32.06 43.20 -19.60
N PHE A 50 32.72 44.24 -19.11
CA PHE A 50 32.13 45.57 -18.99
C PHE A 50 31.72 46.13 -20.35
N ASN A 51 32.59 46.00 -21.35
CA ASN A 51 32.30 46.45 -22.71
C ASN A 51 31.12 45.66 -23.29
N PHE A 52 31.14 44.33 -23.20
CA PHE A 52 30.05 43.49 -23.68
C PHE A 52 28.72 43.80 -23.00
N ALA A 53 28.66 43.86 -21.66
CA ALA A 53 27.41 44.04 -20.94
C ALA A 53 26.75 45.40 -21.24
N LYS A 54 27.56 46.45 -21.44
CA LYS A 54 27.08 47.79 -21.81
C LYS A 54 26.66 47.89 -23.27
N SER A 55 27.36 47.23 -24.19
CA SER A 55 27.04 47.29 -25.63
C SER A 55 25.99 46.26 -26.06
N ALA A 56 25.71 45.23 -25.27
CA ALA A 56 24.85 44.10 -25.67
C ALA A 56 23.48 44.53 -26.23
N GLN A 57 22.84 45.52 -25.60
CA GLN A 57 21.55 46.04 -26.07
C GLN A 57 21.68 46.79 -27.41
N GLU A 58 22.74 47.58 -27.60
CA GLU A 58 23.01 48.29 -28.86
C GLU A 58 23.38 47.32 -29.99
N GLU A 59 24.03 46.21 -29.65
CA GLU A 59 24.35 45.11 -30.57
C GLU A 59 23.11 44.31 -30.99
N GLY A 60 21.97 44.53 -30.32
CA GLY A 60 20.67 43.98 -30.68
C GLY A 60 20.23 42.77 -29.87
N PHE A 61 21.00 42.35 -28.85
CA PHE A 61 20.58 41.29 -27.93
C PHE A 61 19.40 41.75 -27.08
N LYS A 62 18.51 40.80 -26.79
CA LYS A 62 17.32 41.01 -25.97
C LYS A 62 17.38 40.25 -24.65
N VAL A 63 18.11 39.12 -24.60
CA VAL A 63 18.30 38.31 -23.39
C VAL A 63 19.75 37.83 -23.32
N ILE A 64 20.31 37.77 -22.13
CA ILE A 64 21.65 37.21 -21.88
C ILE A 64 21.51 35.96 -21.01
N ILE A 65 22.08 34.84 -21.44
CA ILE A 65 22.21 33.62 -20.65
C ILE A 65 23.67 33.48 -20.23
N ALA A 66 23.94 33.42 -18.94
CA ALA A 66 25.27 33.37 -18.37
C ALA A 66 25.51 32.07 -17.59
N GLY A 67 26.41 31.22 -18.09
CA GLY A 67 26.84 29.99 -17.44
C GLY A 67 28.11 30.20 -16.63
N ALA A 68 28.10 29.78 -15.36
CA ALA A 68 29.28 29.92 -14.52
C ALA A 68 29.42 28.80 -13.48
N GLY A 69 30.59 28.16 -13.47
CA GLY A 69 31.02 27.24 -12.42
C GLY A 69 31.95 27.94 -11.44
N GLY A 70 33.27 27.80 -11.65
CA GLY A 70 34.30 28.40 -10.78
C GLY A 70 34.33 29.94 -10.75
N ALA A 71 33.63 30.61 -11.66
CA ALA A 71 33.46 32.06 -11.69
C ALA A 71 31.98 32.44 -11.49
N ALA A 72 31.32 31.83 -10.49
CA ALA A 72 29.86 31.85 -10.29
C ALA A 72 29.18 33.23 -10.23
N HIS A 73 29.92 34.31 -9.96
CA HIS A 73 29.42 35.68 -9.92
C HIS A 73 29.27 36.33 -11.32
N LEU A 74 29.65 35.64 -12.41
CA LEU A 74 29.54 36.16 -13.79
C LEU A 74 28.11 36.64 -14.13
N PRO A 75 27.03 35.88 -13.89
CA PRO A 75 25.67 36.34 -14.18
C PRO A 75 25.31 37.62 -13.41
N GLY A 76 25.68 37.67 -12.12
CA GLY A 76 25.49 38.84 -11.27
C GLY A 76 26.20 40.09 -11.78
N MET A 77 27.47 39.95 -12.16
CA MET A 77 28.25 41.06 -12.71
C MET A 77 27.63 41.60 -13.99
N VAL A 78 27.18 40.73 -14.89
CA VAL A 78 26.51 41.18 -16.12
C VAL A 78 25.19 41.88 -15.81
N ALA A 79 24.36 41.32 -14.92
CA ALA A 79 23.10 41.94 -14.52
C ALA A 79 23.28 43.32 -13.87
N SER A 80 24.41 43.57 -13.21
CA SER A 80 24.71 44.88 -12.64
C SER A 80 25.09 45.96 -13.68
N LEU A 81 25.36 45.56 -14.92
CA LEU A 81 25.92 46.42 -15.98
C LEU A 81 25.01 46.57 -17.21
N THR A 82 23.85 45.90 -17.22
CA THR A 82 22.94 45.90 -18.36
C THR A 82 21.48 46.02 -17.90
N CYS A 83 20.62 46.55 -18.79
CA CYS A 83 19.17 46.56 -18.58
C CYS A 83 18.49 45.33 -19.21
N LEU A 84 19.23 44.50 -19.94
CA LEU A 84 18.70 43.27 -20.51
C LEU A 84 18.44 42.22 -19.40
N PRO A 85 17.38 41.41 -19.51
CA PRO A 85 17.19 40.26 -18.64
C PRO A 85 18.38 39.32 -18.69
N VAL A 86 18.90 38.96 -17.51
CA VAL A 86 20.03 38.02 -17.36
C VAL A 86 19.54 36.74 -16.70
N ILE A 87 19.77 35.61 -17.36
CA ILE A 87 19.46 34.26 -16.87
C ILE A 87 20.78 33.61 -16.44
N GLY A 88 20.87 33.20 -15.18
CA GLY A 88 22.05 32.54 -14.63
C GLY A 88 21.90 31.03 -14.63
N VAL A 89 22.88 30.33 -15.22
CA VAL A 89 22.98 28.86 -15.20
C VAL A 89 24.13 28.46 -14.27
N PRO A 90 23.82 27.90 -13.08
CA PRO A 90 24.84 27.33 -12.23
C PRO A 90 25.47 26.10 -12.89
N VAL A 91 26.77 26.14 -13.16
CA VAL A 91 27.52 24.99 -13.71
C VAL A 91 28.10 24.18 -12.56
N HIS A 92 28.15 22.86 -12.72
CA HIS A 92 28.74 21.95 -11.73
C HIS A 92 30.20 22.32 -11.44
N SER A 93 30.48 22.67 -10.18
CA SER A 93 31.83 22.84 -9.66
C SER A 93 32.41 21.51 -9.16
N LYS A 94 33.74 21.39 -9.09
CA LYS A 94 34.40 20.16 -8.62
C LYS A 94 34.27 19.94 -7.11
N GLN A 95 34.08 21.01 -6.34
CA GLN A 95 34.13 20.96 -4.88
C GLN A 95 32.77 20.72 -4.23
N LEU A 96 31.70 21.34 -4.76
CA LEU A 96 30.38 21.35 -4.13
C LEU A 96 29.25 21.00 -5.13
N ASN A 97 29.57 20.28 -6.21
CA ASN A 97 28.61 19.86 -7.24
C ASN A 97 27.72 21.02 -7.75
N GLY A 98 28.26 22.24 -7.80
CA GLY A 98 27.54 23.44 -8.28
C GLY A 98 26.63 24.12 -7.26
N LEU A 99 26.56 23.67 -6.00
CA LEU A 99 25.80 24.36 -4.95
C LEU A 99 26.39 25.75 -4.65
N ASP A 100 27.70 25.88 -4.69
CA ASP A 100 28.43 27.15 -4.65
C ASP A 100 28.03 28.07 -5.82
N SER A 101 27.94 27.53 -7.03
CA SER A 101 27.49 28.26 -8.21
C SER A 101 26.06 28.79 -8.01
N LEU A 102 25.15 27.92 -7.55
CA LEU A 102 23.75 28.25 -7.32
C LEU A 102 23.60 29.34 -6.25
N LEU A 103 24.23 29.14 -5.10
CA LEU A 103 24.18 30.07 -3.98
C LEU A 103 24.76 31.43 -4.33
N SER A 104 25.80 31.48 -5.15
CA SER A 104 26.37 32.73 -5.65
C SER A 104 25.37 33.47 -6.54
N ILE A 105 24.74 32.79 -7.50
CA ILE A 105 23.85 33.43 -8.48
C ILE A 105 22.52 33.86 -7.82
N VAL A 106 21.97 33.08 -6.89
CA VAL A 106 20.67 33.38 -6.26
C VAL A 106 20.74 34.47 -5.19
N GLN A 107 21.89 34.67 -4.54
CA GLN A 107 22.07 35.64 -3.45
C GLN A 107 22.57 37.01 -3.94
N MET A 108 22.13 37.45 -5.11
CA MET A 108 22.51 38.76 -5.64
C MET A 108 21.94 39.90 -4.77
N PRO A 109 22.70 41.00 -4.60
CA PRO A 109 22.25 42.13 -3.80
C PRO A 109 21.06 42.84 -4.44
N LYS A 110 20.31 43.60 -3.64
CA LYS A 110 19.20 44.45 -4.11
C LYS A 110 19.66 45.31 -5.30
N GLY A 111 18.92 45.26 -6.40
CA GLY A 111 19.20 46.02 -7.62
C GLY A 111 19.99 45.25 -8.69
N VAL A 112 20.38 44.00 -8.44
CA VAL A 112 21.05 43.13 -9.42
C VAL A 112 20.18 41.90 -9.69
N PRO A 113 19.15 41.99 -10.56
CA PRO A 113 18.23 40.89 -10.80
C PRO A 113 18.83 39.83 -11.72
N VAL A 114 18.90 38.59 -11.25
CA VAL A 114 19.28 37.43 -12.07
C VAL A 114 18.21 36.36 -11.96
N ALA A 115 17.72 35.86 -13.09
CA ALA A 115 16.83 34.70 -13.14
C ALA A 115 17.66 33.41 -13.03
N THR A 116 17.74 32.83 -11.84
CA THR A 116 18.58 31.66 -11.56
C THR A 116 17.90 30.35 -11.92
N MET A 117 18.58 29.50 -12.69
CA MET A 117 18.12 28.16 -13.06
C MET A 117 18.68 27.07 -12.14
N SER A 118 18.21 25.83 -12.29
CA SER A 118 18.76 24.66 -11.61
C SER A 118 20.23 24.41 -12.00
N ILE A 119 20.96 23.61 -11.22
CA ILE A 119 22.36 23.29 -11.51
C ILE A 119 22.46 22.36 -12.73
N GLY A 120 23.43 22.61 -13.62
CA GLY A 120 23.83 21.68 -14.68
C GLY A 120 22.93 21.68 -15.93
N GLU A 121 22.83 20.51 -16.57
CA GLU A 121 22.14 20.31 -17.86
C GLU A 121 20.69 20.80 -17.84
N ASN A 122 19.90 20.40 -16.84
CA ASN A 122 18.51 20.83 -16.71
C ASN A 122 18.40 22.36 -16.60
N GLY A 123 19.36 23.00 -15.92
CA GLY A 123 19.42 24.46 -15.83
C GLY A 123 19.74 25.13 -17.14
N ALA A 124 20.72 24.59 -17.87
CA ALA A 124 21.11 25.07 -19.19
C ALA A 124 19.95 24.95 -20.19
N TYR A 125 19.21 23.84 -20.13
CA TYR A 125 18.02 23.60 -20.95
C TYR A 125 16.91 24.62 -20.64
N ASN A 126 16.56 24.77 -19.35
CA ASN A 126 15.52 25.69 -18.91
C ASN A 126 15.88 27.16 -19.12
N ALA A 127 17.17 27.51 -19.13
CA ALA A 127 17.61 28.85 -19.47
C ALA A 127 17.25 29.23 -20.91
N ALA A 128 17.41 28.32 -21.86
CA ALA A 128 16.99 28.55 -23.24
C ALA A 128 15.48 28.79 -23.32
N ILE A 129 14.67 27.94 -22.69
CA ILE A 129 13.20 28.06 -22.67
C ILE A 129 12.76 29.36 -22.02
N THR A 130 13.38 29.74 -20.90
CA THR A 130 13.10 31.00 -20.20
C THR A 130 13.43 32.18 -21.09
N ALA A 131 14.56 32.16 -21.81
CA ALA A 131 14.90 33.20 -22.77
C ALA A 131 13.85 33.31 -23.87
N VAL A 132 13.41 32.19 -24.45
CA VAL A 132 12.34 32.18 -25.47
C VAL A 132 11.01 32.70 -24.92
N SER A 133 10.67 32.35 -23.68
CA SER A 133 9.47 32.84 -23.00
C SER A 133 9.50 34.35 -22.74
N ILE A 134 10.68 34.93 -22.52
CA ILE A 134 10.85 36.38 -22.42
C ILE A 134 10.68 37.02 -23.81
N LEU A 135 11.28 36.42 -24.84
CA LEU A 135 11.20 36.93 -26.21
C LEU A 135 9.77 36.90 -26.76
N SER A 136 9.00 35.85 -26.44
CA SER A 136 7.63 35.64 -26.90
C SER A 136 6.65 36.73 -26.44
N ILE A 137 6.92 37.39 -25.31
CA ILE A 137 6.10 38.53 -24.84
C ILE A 137 6.07 39.66 -25.87
N SER A 138 7.18 39.86 -26.58
CA SER A 138 7.34 40.97 -27.54
C SER A 138 7.25 40.54 -29.00
N ASN A 139 7.27 39.22 -29.28
CA ASN A 139 7.22 38.67 -30.62
C ASN A 139 6.25 37.48 -30.68
N SER A 140 5.07 37.72 -31.24
CA SER A 140 4.01 36.71 -31.39
C SER A 140 4.41 35.52 -32.26
N GLU A 141 5.36 35.66 -33.19
CA GLU A 141 5.89 34.53 -33.97
C GLU A 141 6.74 33.57 -33.12
N ILE A 142 7.40 34.09 -32.07
CA ILE A 142 8.14 33.27 -31.11
C ILE A 142 7.18 32.65 -30.09
N ALA A 143 6.08 33.33 -29.74
CA ALA A 143 5.03 32.78 -28.88
C ALA A 143 4.36 31.52 -29.46
N ASP A 144 4.34 31.39 -30.78
CA ASP A 144 3.77 30.27 -31.52
C ASP A 144 4.74 29.08 -31.65
N THR A 145 5.90 29.08 -30.97
CA THR A 145 6.87 27.99 -31.12
C THR A 145 6.33 26.67 -30.54
N LYS A 146 5.74 25.88 -31.45
CA LYS A 146 5.40 24.44 -31.40
C LYS A 146 6.29 23.60 -30.47
N THR A 147 7.54 24.00 -30.33
CA THR A 147 8.56 23.34 -29.52
C THR A 147 8.38 23.51 -28.01
N ILE A 148 7.99 24.70 -27.49
CA ILE A 148 7.70 24.87 -26.04
C ILE A 148 6.50 24.00 -25.64
N ASN A 149 5.47 23.98 -26.49
CA ASN A 149 4.29 23.16 -26.26
C ASN A 149 4.61 21.65 -26.29
N ARG A 150 5.46 21.19 -27.22
CA ARG A 150 5.92 19.79 -27.30
C ARG A 150 6.84 19.37 -26.15
N ILE A 151 7.66 20.28 -25.62
CA ILE A 151 8.56 20.00 -24.49
C ILE A 151 7.75 19.88 -23.20
N ALA A 152 6.88 20.85 -22.90
CA ALA A 152 6.02 20.81 -21.71
C ALA A 152 5.00 19.65 -21.77
N ALA A 153 4.46 19.33 -22.95
CA ALA A 153 3.64 18.13 -23.13
C ALA A 153 4.42 16.84 -22.86
N GLY A 154 5.73 16.85 -23.11
CA GLY A 154 6.67 15.79 -22.77
C GLY A 154 6.95 15.65 -21.28
N GLU A 155 6.56 16.57 -20.40
CA GLU A 155 6.61 16.34 -18.95
C GLU A 155 5.28 15.79 -18.42
N VAL A 156 4.16 16.07 -19.11
CA VAL A 156 2.81 15.72 -18.66
C VAL A 156 2.37 14.33 -19.18
N ILE A 157 2.70 13.96 -20.42
CA ILE A 157 2.26 12.69 -21.04
C ILE A 157 3.45 11.77 -21.30
N GLU A 158 3.62 10.75 -20.45
CA GLU A 158 4.71 9.78 -20.54
C GLU A 158 4.40 8.57 -21.42
N ARG A 159 3.19 8.02 -21.31
CA ARG A 159 2.80 6.75 -21.93
C ARG A 159 1.33 6.75 -22.32
N PRO A 160 0.88 5.84 -23.21
CA PRO A 160 -0.54 5.68 -23.57
C PRO A 160 -1.48 5.55 -22.37
N ALA A 161 -1.03 4.85 -21.32
CA ALA A 161 -1.80 4.65 -20.09
C ALA A 161 -2.12 5.98 -19.37
N SER A 162 -1.22 6.97 -19.41
CA SER A 162 -1.45 8.32 -18.86
C SER A 162 -2.52 9.07 -19.64
N VAL A 163 -2.56 8.91 -20.97
CA VAL A 163 -3.60 9.50 -21.82
C VAL A 163 -4.96 8.91 -21.47
N VAL A 164 -5.07 7.58 -21.41
CA VAL A 164 -6.32 6.91 -21.03
C VAL A 164 -6.77 7.35 -19.64
N LYS A 165 -5.86 7.42 -18.66
CA LYS A 165 -6.16 7.90 -17.31
C LYS A 165 -6.82 9.27 -17.34
N GLU A 166 -6.19 10.28 -17.95
CA GLU A 166 -6.70 11.65 -17.94
C GLU A 166 -8.03 11.79 -18.72
N LEU A 167 -8.19 11.08 -19.84
CA LEU A 167 -9.44 11.10 -20.60
C LEU A 167 -10.60 10.43 -19.83
N VAL A 168 -10.34 9.31 -19.14
CA VAL A 168 -11.35 8.62 -18.33
C VAL A 168 -11.67 9.43 -17.07
N GLU A 169 -10.69 10.05 -16.42
CA GLU A 169 -10.92 10.98 -15.30
C GLU A 169 -11.81 12.16 -15.73
N ASN A 170 -11.60 12.70 -16.94
CA ASN A 170 -12.47 13.75 -17.48
C ASN A 170 -13.90 13.26 -17.73
N ALA A 171 -14.07 12.03 -18.22
CA ALA A 171 -15.40 11.43 -18.38
C ALA A 171 -16.10 11.22 -17.03
N ILE A 172 -15.37 10.77 -16.00
CA ILE A 172 -15.91 10.63 -14.63
C ILE A 172 -16.32 12.00 -14.08
N ASP A 173 -15.46 13.01 -14.19
CA ASP A 173 -15.73 14.38 -13.74
C ASP A 173 -16.93 15.00 -14.50
N ALA A 174 -17.19 14.58 -15.74
CA ALA A 174 -18.35 15.01 -16.53
C ALA A 174 -19.68 14.34 -16.10
N GLY A 175 -19.66 13.48 -15.09
CA GLY A 175 -20.84 12.80 -14.55
C GLY A 175 -21.32 11.62 -15.39
N SER A 176 -20.43 10.97 -16.12
CA SER A 176 -20.76 9.84 -17.01
C SER A 176 -21.19 8.61 -16.22
N LEU A 177 -22.11 7.84 -16.81
CA LEU A 177 -22.60 6.57 -16.28
C LEU A 177 -22.09 5.37 -17.10
N GLU A 178 -21.69 5.56 -18.35
CA GLU A 178 -21.04 4.56 -19.20
C GLU A 178 -19.79 5.15 -19.85
N ILE A 179 -18.69 4.40 -19.80
CA ILE A 179 -17.42 4.77 -20.42
C ILE A 179 -16.92 3.61 -21.29
N GLU A 180 -16.80 3.85 -22.59
CA GLU A 180 -16.25 2.91 -23.57
C GLU A 180 -14.86 3.36 -24.02
N ILE A 181 -13.88 2.46 -23.90
CA ILE A 181 -12.48 2.68 -24.25
C ILE A 181 -12.09 1.68 -25.34
N LYS A 182 -11.56 2.18 -26.46
CA LYS A 182 -11.01 1.34 -27.54
C LYS A 182 -9.56 1.70 -27.77
N ILE A 183 -8.71 0.69 -27.89
CA ILE A 183 -7.27 0.88 -28.12
C ILE A 183 -6.78 0.00 -29.27
N GLU A 184 -5.73 0.46 -29.96
CA GLU A 184 -4.98 -0.34 -30.93
C GLU A 184 -3.48 -0.19 -30.69
N SER A 185 -2.74 -1.28 -30.91
CA SER A 185 -1.29 -1.32 -30.74
C SER A 185 -0.81 -0.78 -29.38
N GLY A 186 -1.51 -1.15 -28.29
CA GLY A 186 -1.21 -0.70 -26.94
C GLY A 186 -1.47 0.79 -26.70
N GLY A 187 -2.37 1.40 -27.49
CA GLY A 187 -2.70 2.81 -27.44
C GLY A 187 -1.72 3.71 -28.19
N ARG A 188 -0.81 3.13 -28.99
CA ARG A 188 0.13 3.91 -29.82
C ARG A 188 -0.54 4.46 -31.07
N ASN A 189 -1.32 3.62 -31.75
CA ASN A 189 -1.95 3.99 -33.02
C ASN A 189 -3.30 4.64 -32.80
N LEU A 190 -4.07 4.14 -31.84
CA LEU A 190 -5.43 4.61 -31.57
C LEU A 190 -5.77 4.45 -30.09
N ILE A 191 -6.33 5.51 -29.51
CA ILE A 191 -7.08 5.51 -28.25
C ILE A 191 -8.38 6.25 -28.51
N ILE A 192 -9.50 5.62 -28.23
CA ILE A 192 -10.83 6.25 -28.25
C ILE A 192 -11.43 6.14 -26.86
N VAL A 193 -11.91 7.24 -26.32
CA VAL A 193 -12.71 7.29 -25.10
C VAL A 193 -14.05 7.93 -25.43
N THR A 194 -15.13 7.20 -25.18
CA THR A 194 -16.51 7.66 -25.38
C THR A 194 -17.26 7.58 -24.07
N ASP A 195 -17.97 8.64 -23.72
CA ASP A 195 -18.76 8.74 -22.51
C ASP A 195 -20.15 9.33 -22.78
N ASP A 196 -21.07 9.14 -21.84
CA ASP A 196 -22.44 9.67 -21.85
C ASP A 196 -22.65 10.84 -20.88
N GLY A 197 -21.57 11.57 -20.53
CA GLY A 197 -21.59 12.67 -19.57
C GLY A 197 -22.32 13.93 -20.04
N ASN A 198 -22.06 15.04 -19.35
CA ASN A 198 -22.68 16.33 -19.67
C ASN A 198 -22.25 16.93 -21.02
N GLY A 199 -21.14 16.45 -21.61
CA GLY A 199 -20.59 16.98 -22.86
C GLY A 199 -19.98 18.38 -22.73
N VAL A 200 -19.50 18.91 -23.86
CA VAL A 200 -18.85 20.23 -24.00
C VAL A 200 -19.64 21.07 -24.99
N GLU A 201 -19.90 22.33 -24.65
CA GLU A 201 -20.59 23.26 -25.54
C GLU A 201 -19.72 23.65 -26.74
N LYS A 202 -20.37 24.00 -27.87
CA LYS A 202 -19.69 24.37 -29.12
C LYS A 202 -18.61 25.45 -28.92
N ASN A 203 -18.95 26.50 -28.16
CA ASN A 203 -18.05 27.64 -27.94
C ASN A 203 -16.85 27.27 -27.05
N ASP A 204 -17.01 26.26 -26.21
CA ASP A 204 -15.99 25.80 -25.26
C ASP A 204 -15.09 24.70 -25.84
N LEU A 205 -15.47 24.09 -26.98
CA LEU A 205 -14.65 23.08 -27.66
C LEU A 205 -13.24 23.56 -27.96
N GLU A 206 -13.09 24.82 -28.34
CA GLU A 206 -11.79 25.41 -28.63
C GLU A 206 -11.04 25.80 -27.35
N LEU A 207 -11.77 26.26 -26.32
CA LEU A 207 -11.22 26.56 -25.00
C LEU A 207 -10.66 25.30 -24.32
N ALA A 208 -11.25 24.13 -24.55
CA ALA A 208 -10.77 22.85 -24.02
C ALA A 208 -9.34 22.48 -24.45
N PHE A 209 -8.83 23.09 -25.53
CA PHE A 209 -7.47 22.90 -26.05
C PHE A 209 -6.53 24.07 -25.73
N MET A 210 -6.99 25.10 -25.02
CA MET A 210 -6.13 26.18 -24.52
C MET A 210 -5.53 25.81 -23.17
N ARG A 211 -4.24 26.17 -22.96
CA ARG A 211 -3.58 25.99 -21.65
C ARG A 211 -4.19 26.90 -20.61
N HIS A 212 -4.17 26.44 -19.35
CA HIS A 212 -4.73 27.16 -18.20
C HIS A 212 -6.24 27.47 -18.29
N ALA A 213 -6.96 26.91 -19.26
CA ALA A 213 -8.42 26.98 -19.33
C ALA A 213 -9.01 25.75 -18.62
N THR A 214 -9.63 25.95 -17.45
CA THR A 214 -10.33 24.90 -16.71
C THR A 214 -11.68 25.42 -16.24
N SER A 215 -12.74 24.64 -16.44
CA SER A 215 -14.07 24.92 -15.88
C SER A 215 -14.22 24.44 -14.43
N LYS A 216 -13.18 23.83 -13.85
CA LYS A 216 -13.23 23.05 -12.60
C LYS A 216 -12.63 23.76 -11.37
N LEU A 217 -12.12 24.99 -11.51
CA LEU A 217 -11.55 25.76 -10.39
C LEU A 217 -11.96 27.24 -10.49
N SER A 218 -12.47 27.79 -9.39
CA SER A 218 -12.53 29.23 -9.12
C SER A 218 -11.34 29.67 -8.26
N ASP A 219 -10.99 30.97 -8.24
CA ASP A 219 -9.77 31.52 -7.61
C ASP A 219 -9.52 31.11 -6.13
N ASN A 220 -10.55 30.63 -5.42
CA ASN A 220 -10.47 30.19 -4.02
C ASN A 220 -10.31 28.66 -3.82
N GLU A 221 -10.32 27.83 -4.88
CA GLU A 221 -10.42 26.36 -4.78
C GLU A 221 -9.09 25.60 -4.95
N LEU A 222 -7.96 26.30 -5.08
CA LEU A 222 -6.62 25.67 -5.17
C LEU A 222 -6.24 24.86 -3.92
N ILE A 223 -6.95 25.05 -2.80
CA ILE A 223 -6.73 24.37 -1.51
C ILE A 223 -7.68 23.15 -1.36
N GLU A 224 -8.80 23.08 -2.09
CA GLU A 224 -9.82 22.01 -1.99
C GLU A 224 -10.05 21.31 -3.35
N ILE A 225 -9.14 20.40 -3.73
CA ILE A 225 -9.22 19.74 -5.04
C ILE A 225 -10.26 18.60 -5.01
N LYS A 226 -11.54 18.93 -5.28
CA LYS A 226 -12.67 17.98 -5.33
C LYS A 226 -12.73 17.15 -6.63
N HIS A 227 -12.16 17.63 -7.73
CA HIS A 227 -12.18 16.97 -9.05
C HIS A 227 -10.93 16.13 -9.32
N LEU A 228 -11.03 15.08 -10.15
CA LEU A 228 -9.89 14.21 -10.48
C LEU A 228 -8.87 14.92 -11.40
N GLY A 229 -9.36 15.70 -12.37
CA GLY A 229 -8.56 16.59 -13.22
C GLY A 229 -8.78 18.08 -12.87
N PHE A 230 -7.72 18.85 -12.62
CA PHE A 230 -7.86 20.25 -12.16
C PHE A 230 -6.99 21.28 -12.89
N ARG A 231 -6.08 20.86 -13.79
CA ARG A 231 -5.03 21.76 -14.31
C ARG A 231 -5.31 22.43 -15.65
N GLY A 232 -6.32 21.99 -16.41
CA GLY A 232 -6.53 22.50 -17.78
C GLY A 232 -5.38 22.19 -18.77
N GLU A 233 -4.44 21.31 -18.40
CA GLU A 233 -3.23 21.03 -19.21
C GLU A 233 -3.29 19.70 -19.99
N ALA A 234 -4.24 18.81 -19.67
CA ALA A 234 -4.25 17.43 -20.20
C ALA A 234 -4.53 17.38 -21.71
N LEU A 235 -5.66 17.95 -22.17
CA LEU A 235 -6.03 17.97 -23.59
C LEU A 235 -5.04 18.76 -24.47
N PRO A 236 -4.57 19.96 -24.06
CA PRO A 236 -3.51 20.65 -24.80
C PRO A 236 -2.22 19.82 -24.92
N SER A 237 -1.83 19.13 -23.84
CA SER A 237 -0.62 18.29 -23.83
C SER A 237 -0.77 17.08 -24.75
N ILE A 238 -1.93 16.42 -24.75
CA ILE A 238 -2.22 15.30 -25.66
C ILE A 238 -2.22 15.80 -27.11
N ALA A 239 -2.86 16.93 -27.41
CA ALA A 239 -2.91 17.51 -28.75
C ALA A 239 -1.52 17.84 -29.30
N ALA A 240 -0.61 18.34 -28.47
CA ALA A 240 0.75 18.69 -28.88
C ALA A 240 1.59 17.49 -29.36
N VAL A 241 1.26 16.26 -28.92
CA VAL A 241 2.02 15.05 -29.23
C VAL A 241 1.26 14.01 -30.06
N SER A 242 0.03 14.31 -30.49
CA SER A 242 -0.85 13.38 -31.20
C SER A 242 -1.71 14.06 -32.27
N ARG A 243 -2.44 13.25 -33.04
CA ARG A 243 -3.58 13.69 -33.86
C ARG A 243 -4.84 13.44 -33.05
N ILE A 244 -5.47 14.49 -32.53
CA ILE A 244 -6.64 14.36 -31.66
C ILE A 244 -7.89 14.94 -32.33
N LYS A 245 -9.01 14.25 -32.18
CA LYS A 245 -10.34 14.73 -32.56
C LYS A 245 -11.25 14.62 -31.35
N LEU A 246 -11.85 15.74 -30.97
CA LEU A 246 -12.83 15.80 -29.89
C LEU A 246 -14.19 16.12 -30.51
N SER A 247 -15.18 15.28 -30.21
CA SER A 247 -16.56 15.46 -30.66
C SER A 247 -17.46 15.41 -29.44
N SER A 248 -18.36 16.37 -29.28
CA SER A 248 -19.21 16.41 -28.09
C SER A 248 -20.58 17.00 -28.38
N LYS A 249 -21.56 16.57 -27.58
CA LYS A 249 -22.89 17.15 -27.53
C LYS A 249 -23.22 17.46 -26.08
N ALA A 250 -23.26 18.75 -25.76
CA ALA A 250 -23.66 19.23 -24.46
C ALA A 250 -25.10 18.81 -24.11
N ARG A 251 -25.36 18.64 -22.81
CA ARG A 251 -26.71 18.42 -22.27
C ARG A 251 -27.62 19.55 -22.75
N GLU A 252 -28.76 19.19 -23.35
CA GLU A 252 -29.76 20.12 -23.93
C GLU A 252 -29.37 20.78 -25.28
N ALA A 253 -28.20 20.50 -25.84
CA ALA A 253 -27.86 20.94 -27.20
C ALA A 253 -28.57 20.08 -28.26
N ASN A 254 -29.01 20.71 -29.36
CA ASN A 254 -29.63 20.02 -30.48
C ASN A 254 -28.60 19.31 -31.39
N GLU A 255 -27.40 19.86 -31.49
CA GLU A 255 -26.36 19.43 -32.43
C GLU A 255 -25.09 19.04 -31.68
N ALA A 256 -24.39 18.02 -32.17
CA ALA A 256 -23.03 17.72 -31.72
C ALA A 256 -22.02 18.40 -32.65
N TRP A 257 -20.89 18.78 -32.10
CA TRP A 257 -19.83 19.48 -32.82
C TRP A 257 -18.49 18.78 -32.62
N SER A 258 -17.62 18.90 -33.61
CA SER A 258 -16.30 18.29 -33.61
C SER A 258 -15.22 19.29 -33.95
N ILE A 259 -14.07 19.17 -33.27
CA ILE A 259 -12.85 19.93 -33.48
C ILE A 259 -11.67 18.96 -33.55
N SER A 260 -10.68 19.26 -34.40
CA SER A 260 -9.50 18.41 -34.60
C SER A 260 -8.22 19.22 -34.42
N TYR A 261 -7.20 18.59 -33.85
CA TYR A 261 -5.86 19.14 -33.68
C TYR A 261 -4.79 18.14 -34.12
N GLU A 262 -3.70 18.65 -34.69
CA GLU A 262 -2.51 17.87 -35.05
C GLU A 262 -1.26 18.57 -34.56
N GLY A 263 -0.50 17.92 -33.68
CA GLY A 263 0.76 18.48 -33.17
C GLY A 263 0.57 19.82 -32.43
N GLY A 264 -0.62 20.03 -31.86
CA GLY A 264 -1.01 21.24 -31.12
C GLY A 264 -1.70 22.30 -31.97
N GLU A 265 -1.82 22.12 -33.30
CA GLU A 265 -2.48 23.08 -34.18
C GLU A 265 -3.89 22.65 -34.55
N LYS A 266 -4.83 23.59 -34.55
CA LYS A 266 -6.22 23.36 -34.97
C LYS A 266 -6.27 23.07 -36.46
N ILE A 267 -6.95 21.98 -36.83
CA ILE A 267 -7.12 21.56 -38.22
C ILE A 267 -8.55 21.84 -38.66
N GLY A 268 -8.70 22.87 -39.49
CA GLY A 268 -10.00 23.29 -40.05
C GLY A 268 -10.93 23.98 -39.04
N GLU A 269 -12.15 24.23 -39.48
CA GLU A 269 -13.21 24.78 -38.63
C GLU A 269 -13.96 23.66 -37.88
N GLN A 270 -14.73 24.07 -36.86
CA GLN A 270 -15.61 23.14 -36.16
C GLN A 270 -16.68 22.61 -37.10
N THR A 271 -16.90 21.29 -37.11
CA THR A 271 -17.86 20.63 -38.00
C THR A 271 -18.99 19.94 -37.24
N PRO A 272 -20.21 19.86 -37.78
CA PRO A 272 -21.28 19.07 -37.18
C PRO A 272 -20.89 17.59 -37.09
N TYR A 273 -21.29 16.94 -36.01
CA TYR A 273 -21.07 15.52 -35.75
C TYR A 273 -22.36 14.85 -35.28
N SER A 274 -22.44 13.51 -35.41
CA SER A 274 -23.59 12.75 -34.93
C SER A 274 -23.23 12.07 -33.61
N LEU A 275 -23.82 12.54 -32.51
CA LEU A 275 -23.67 11.97 -31.17
C LEU A 275 -24.99 12.10 -30.41
N SER A 276 -25.35 11.09 -29.61
CA SER A 276 -26.57 11.12 -28.79
C SER A 276 -26.47 12.15 -27.66
N GLN A 277 -25.43 12.03 -26.85
CA GLN A 277 -25.04 12.90 -25.72
C GLN A 277 -23.60 12.52 -25.31
N GLY A 278 -22.88 13.45 -24.67
CA GLY A 278 -21.60 13.19 -24.03
C GLY A 278 -20.41 13.58 -24.90
N THR A 279 -19.28 12.91 -24.70
CA THR A 279 -18.03 13.23 -25.41
C THR A 279 -17.41 11.99 -26.04
N HIS A 280 -16.85 12.17 -27.24
CA HIS A 280 -16.11 11.17 -28.00
C HIS A 280 -14.75 11.77 -28.37
N ILE A 281 -13.68 11.23 -27.79
CA ILE A 281 -12.31 11.68 -27.99
C ILE A 281 -11.54 10.57 -28.69
N GLU A 282 -10.96 10.90 -29.84
CA GLU A 282 -10.14 10.03 -30.66
C GLU A 282 -8.71 10.57 -30.70
N VAL A 283 -7.74 9.78 -30.27
CA VAL A 283 -6.31 10.11 -30.24
C VAL A 283 -5.57 9.11 -31.13
N ARG A 284 -4.96 9.61 -32.21
CA ARG A 284 -4.19 8.83 -33.18
C ARG A 284 -2.71 9.17 -33.14
N ASP A 285 -1.90 8.18 -33.50
CA ASP A 285 -0.45 8.30 -33.69
C ASP A 285 0.24 9.04 -32.52
N LEU A 286 0.06 8.50 -31.31
CA LEU A 286 0.63 9.08 -30.09
C LEU A 286 2.16 9.15 -30.22
N PHE A 287 2.72 10.33 -29.95
CA PHE A 287 4.13 10.67 -30.12
C PHE A 287 4.64 10.74 -31.56
N PHE A 288 3.77 10.87 -32.58
CA PHE A 288 4.23 11.14 -33.96
C PHE A 288 5.10 12.40 -34.03
N ALA A 289 4.77 13.41 -33.22
CA ALA A 289 5.52 14.64 -33.09
C ALA A 289 6.76 14.51 -32.17
N THR A 290 7.01 13.37 -31.53
CA THR A 290 8.16 13.19 -30.62
C THR A 290 8.78 11.79 -30.81
N PRO A 291 9.47 11.53 -31.93
CA PRO A 291 9.90 10.18 -32.33
C PRO A 291 10.88 9.51 -31.37
N ASN A 292 11.68 10.29 -30.62
CA ASN A 292 12.55 9.72 -29.59
C ASN A 292 11.75 9.06 -28.47
N ARG A 293 10.60 9.62 -28.08
CA ARG A 293 9.74 9.08 -27.01
C ARG A 293 9.07 7.76 -27.42
N LEU A 294 8.73 7.64 -28.71
CA LEU A 294 8.20 6.42 -29.29
C LEU A 294 9.17 5.23 -29.10
N LYS A 295 10.49 5.47 -29.08
CA LYS A 295 11.52 4.44 -28.83
C LYS A 295 11.59 3.98 -27.37
N PHE A 296 11.12 4.79 -26.42
CA PHE A 296 11.12 4.46 -24.99
C PHE A 296 9.88 3.70 -24.53
N LEU A 297 8.86 3.57 -25.39
CA LEU A 297 7.67 2.80 -25.06
C LEU A 297 7.98 1.31 -24.94
N LYS A 298 7.40 0.66 -23.92
CA LYS A 298 7.53 -0.80 -23.73
C LYS A 298 6.77 -1.55 -24.81
N THR A 299 6.90 -2.87 -24.84
CA THR A 299 6.16 -3.71 -25.80
C THR A 299 4.66 -3.42 -25.78
N GLU A 300 3.98 -3.62 -26.92
CA GLU A 300 2.53 -3.42 -27.04
C GLU A 300 1.76 -4.10 -25.89
N ARG A 301 2.11 -5.35 -25.57
CA ARG A 301 1.49 -6.10 -24.47
C ARG A 301 1.66 -5.40 -23.11
N ALA A 302 2.82 -4.82 -22.83
CA ALA A 302 3.09 -4.14 -21.57
C ALA A 302 2.33 -2.81 -21.46
N GLU A 303 2.17 -2.07 -22.55
CA GLU A 303 1.37 -0.85 -22.57
C GLU A 303 -0.13 -1.17 -22.46
N THR A 304 -0.62 -2.19 -23.18
CA THR A 304 -2.00 -2.69 -23.01
C THR A 304 -2.29 -3.09 -21.56
N GLN A 305 -1.38 -3.82 -20.92
CA GLN A 305 -1.56 -4.19 -19.51
C GLN A 305 -1.57 -2.96 -18.60
N SER A 306 -0.70 -1.97 -18.86
CA SER A 306 -0.70 -0.71 -18.10
C SER A 306 -2.03 0.03 -18.21
N ILE A 307 -2.67 0.00 -19.39
CA ILE A 307 -4.01 0.59 -19.60
C ILE A 307 -5.07 -0.20 -18.84
N VAL A 308 -5.05 -1.54 -18.93
CA VAL A 308 -5.97 -2.44 -18.19
C VAL A 308 -5.88 -2.17 -16.69
N ASP A 309 -4.68 -2.08 -16.13
CA ASP A 309 -4.46 -1.86 -14.70
C ASP A 309 -5.04 -0.51 -14.23
N ILE A 310 -4.86 0.56 -15.02
CA ILE A 310 -5.43 1.89 -14.72
C ILE A 310 -6.95 1.86 -14.77
N VAL A 311 -7.53 1.29 -15.83
CA VAL A 311 -8.99 1.21 -16.00
C VAL A 311 -9.61 0.37 -14.89
N ASN A 312 -8.97 -0.73 -14.48
CA ASN A 312 -9.41 -1.53 -13.34
C ASN A 312 -9.47 -0.71 -12.05
N ASN A 313 -8.42 0.06 -11.74
CA ASN A 313 -8.40 0.90 -10.53
C ASN A 313 -9.48 1.98 -10.55
N LEU A 314 -9.69 2.65 -11.69
CA LEU A 314 -10.74 3.65 -11.85
C LEU A 314 -12.14 3.02 -11.77
N ALA A 315 -12.32 1.82 -12.31
CA ALA A 315 -13.56 1.09 -12.24
C ALA A 315 -13.89 0.64 -10.80
N MET A 316 -12.90 0.25 -9.99
CA MET A 316 -13.15 -0.19 -8.61
C MET A 316 -13.84 0.89 -7.78
N ILE A 317 -13.31 2.11 -7.80
CA ILE A 317 -13.83 3.21 -6.98
C ILE A 317 -15.13 3.79 -7.56
N ASN A 318 -15.29 3.78 -8.89
CA ASN A 318 -16.48 4.24 -9.59
C ASN A 318 -17.44 3.08 -9.93
N TYR A 319 -17.87 2.34 -8.91
CA TYR A 319 -18.71 1.15 -9.08
C TYR A 319 -20.08 1.44 -9.73
N HIS A 320 -20.58 2.67 -9.65
CA HIS A 320 -21.83 3.10 -10.26
C HIS A 320 -21.72 3.36 -11.78
N ILE A 321 -20.51 3.37 -12.34
CA ILE A 321 -20.23 3.61 -13.76
C ILE A 321 -19.93 2.29 -14.46
N GLY A 322 -20.49 2.07 -15.65
CA GLY A 322 -20.15 0.95 -16.53
C GLY A 322 -18.86 1.22 -17.31
N PHE A 323 -17.97 0.23 -17.40
CA PHE A 323 -16.71 0.34 -18.13
C PHE A 323 -16.57 -0.77 -19.16
N THR A 324 -16.20 -0.42 -20.39
CA THR A 324 -15.82 -1.40 -21.42
C THR A 324 -14.48 -1.03 -22.03
N LEU A 325 -13.50 -1.93 -22.00
CA LEU A 325 -12.21 -1.76 -22.67
C LEU A 325 -12.05 -2.81 -23.78
N THR A 326 -11.81 -2.37 -25.00
CA THR A 326 -11.62 -3.23 -26.17
C THR A 326 -10.27 -2.94 -26.85
N SER A 327 -9.52 -3.97 -27.22
CA SER A 327 -8.29 -3.86 -28.00
C SER A 327 -8.50 -4.52 -29.36
N GLY A 328 -8.56 -3.72 -30.43
CA GLY A 328 -9.03 -4.16 -31.75
C GLY A 328 -10.43 -4.79 -31.63
N ASN A 329 -10.56 -6.08 -31.98
CA ASN A 329 -11.83 -6.82 -31.87
C ASN A 329 -12.01 -7.58 -30.54
N LYS A 330 -11.00 -7.57 -29.66
CA LYS A 330 -11.03 -8.34 -28.42
C LYS A 330 -11.46 -7.46 -27.26
N LYS A 331 -12.56 -7.84 -26.59
CA LYS A 331 -12.97 -7.22 -25.32
C LYS A 331 -12.01 -7.67 -24.20
N LEU A 332 -11.35 -6.71 -23.57
CA LEU A 332 -10.39 -6.96 -22.48
C LEU A 332 -11.06 -6.84 -21.11
N LEU A 333 -11.91 -5.82 -20.93
CA LEU A 333 -12.67 -5.59 -19.69
C LEU A 333 -14.12 -5.25 -20.02
N LYS A 334 -15.02 -5.68 -19.13
CA LYS A 334 -16.43 -5.28 -19.14
C LYS A 334 -16.96 -5.32 -17.71
N TYR A 335 -17.26 -4.15 -17.16
CA TYR A 335 -17.87 -4.00 -15.86
C TYR A 335 -19.23 -3.34 -16.02
N ALA A 336 -20.27 -4.00 -15.52
CA ALA A 336 -21.61 -3.43 -15.48
C ALA A 336 -21.73 -2.46 -14.31
N LYS A 337 -22.72 -1.56 -14.35
CA LYS A 337 -23.05 -0.70 -13.22
C LYS A 337 -23.39 -1.55 -11.99
N GLN A 338 -22.80 -1.23 -10.85
CA GLN A 338 -22.99 -1.94 -9.60
C GLN A 338 -23.60 -1.04 -8.53
N THR A 339 -24.22 -1.65 -7.52
CA THR A 339 -24.87 -0.95 -6.40
C THR A 339 -23.94 -0.73 -5.21
N SER A 340 -22.84 -1.47 -5.12
CA SER A 340 -21.86 -1.34 -4.04
C SER A 340 -20.43 -1.59 -4.52
N LEU A 341 -19.49 -1.01 -3.78
CA LEU A 341 -18.05 -1.26 -3.95
C LEU A 341 -17.73 -2.77 -3.88
N PHE A 342 -18.35 -3.50 -2.94
CA PHE A 342 -18.13 -4.94 -2.77
C PHE A 342 -18.44 -5.75 -4.04
N HIS A 343 -19.58 -5.47 -4.69
CA HIS A 343 -19.96 -6.19 -5.92
C HIS A 343 -18.98 -5.89 -7.05
N ARG A 344 -18.55 -4.63 -7.21
CA ARG A 344 -17.52 -4.27 -8.18
C ARG A 344 -16.18 -4.93 -7.87
N LEU A 345 -15.77 -5.00 -6.60
CA LEU A 345 -14.54 -5.69 -6.22
C LEU A 345 -14.58 -7.18 -6.56
N CYS A 346 -15.71 -7.86 -6.33
CA CYS A 346 -15.87 -9.26 -6.72
C CYS A 346 -15.84 -9.48 -8.25
N GLU A 347 -16.28 -8.50 -9.05
CA GLU A 347 -16.14 -8.56 -10.52
C GLU A 347 -14.69 -8.40 -10.99
N VAL A 348 -13.91 -7.57 -10.30
CA VAL A 348 -12.52 -7.30 -10.68
C VAL A 348 -11.57 -8.39 -10.16
N GLU A 349 -11.77 -8.83 -8.92
CA GLU A 349 -10.95 -9.84 -8.24
C GLU A 349 -11.88 -10.86 -7.55
N GLU A 350 -11.93 -12.08 -8.09
CA GLU A 350 -12.84 -13.14 -7.64
C GLU A 350 -12.55 -13.56 -6.18
N GLU A 351 -11.31 -13.38 -5.72
CA GLU A 351 -10.86 -13.70 -4.36
C GLU A 351 -11.63 -12.99 -3.24
N PHE A 352 -12.26 -11.84 -3.51
CA PHE A 352 -13.13 -11.19 -2.53
C PHE A 352 -14.41 -11.99 -2.25
N HIS A 353 -14.84 -12.82 -3.19
CA HIS A 353 -16.06 -13.61 -3.07
C HIS A 353 -15.91 -14.68 -1.96
N GLY A 354 -16.76 -14.62 -0.93
CA GLY A 354 -16.78 -15.58 0.19
C GLY A 354 -15.60 -15.47 1.20
N SER A 355 -14.58 -14.67 0.90
CA SER A 355 -13.39 -14.47 1.74
C SER A 355 -13.18 -13.04 2.21
N SER A 356 -14.03 -12.10 1.80
CA SER A 356 -13.96 -10.70 2.23
C SER A 356 -14.45 -10.47 3.67
N LEU A 357 -13.79 -9.54 4.35
CA LEU A 357 -14.12 -8.95 5.63
C LEU A 357 -14.25 -7.44 5.42
N GLU A 358 -15.36 -6.87 5.87
CA GLU A 358 -15.62 -5.43 5.77
C GLU A 358 -14.89 -4.66 6.87
N ILE A 359 -14.39 -3.49 6.50
CA ILE A 359 -13.76 -2.53 7.41
C ILE A 359 -14.58 -1.25 7.39
N ASN A 360 -14.86 -0.73 8.58
CA ASN A 360 -15.50 0.56 8.76
C ASN A 360 -15.02 1.15 10.09
N GLU A 361 -14.10 2.11 10.02
CA GLU A 361 -13.60 2.87 11.16
C GLU A 361 -13.63 4.37 10.84
N GLU A 362 -13.81 5.18 11.88
CA GLU A 362 -13.81 6.63 11.77
C GLU A 362 -13.14 7.22 13.01
N GLU A 363 -12.19 8.14 12.82
CA GLU A 363 -11.49 8.86 13.88
C GLU A 363 -10.98 10.19 13.33
N ASP A 364 -11.11 11.28 14.10
CA ASP A 364 -10.64 12.62 13.74
C ASP A 364 -11.05 13.12 12.34
N GLY A 365 -12.25 12.74 11.90
CA GLY A 365 -12.78 13.10 10.58
C GLY A 365 -12.18 12.30 9.42
N ILE A 366 -11.29 11.34 9.71
CA ILE A 366 -10.78 10.36 8.75
C ILE A 366 -11.65 9.12 8.82
N LYS A 367 -12.21 8.73 7.67
CA LYS A 367 -13.05 7.55 7.55
C LYS A 367 -12.34 6.49 6.71
N LEU A 368 -12.14 5.31 7.28
CA LEU A 368 -11.62 4.14 6.63
C LEU A 368 -12.76 3.16 6.34
N THR A 369 -13.05 2.97 5.06
CA THR A 369 -13.97 1.93 4.58
C THR A 369 -13.24 0.96 3.66
N GLY A 370 -13.74 -0.26 3.50
CA GLY A 370 -13.15 -1.17 2.54
C GLY A 370 -13.39 -2.64 2.81
N HIS A 371 -12.69 -3.46 2.04
CA HIS A 371 -12.79 -4.91 2.07
C HIS A 371 -11.40 -5.54 2.07
N ILE A 372 -11.19 -6.52 2.94
CA ILE A 372 -9.95 -7.29 3.00
C ILE A 372 -10.23 -8.77 2.97
N CYS A 373 -9.34 -9.57 2.41
CA CYS A 373 -9.53 -11.03 2.38
C CYS A 373 -8.96 -11.71 3.63
N LYS A 374 -9.54 -12.85 3.98
CA LYS A 374 -9.00 -13.76 5.01
C LYS A 374 -7.52 -14.10 4.71
N PRO A 375 -6.67 -14.28 5.73
CA PRO A 375 -5.25 -14.58 5.56
C PRO A 375 -4.92 -15.81 4.69
N THR A 376 -5.85 -16.77 4.61
CA THR A 376 -5.77 -17.95 3.75
C THR A 376 -5.68 -17.62 2.26
N VAL A 377 -6.09 -16.42 1.86
CA VAL A 377 -6.06 -15.95 0.47
C VAL A 377 -4.96 -14.90 0.33
N ASN A 378 -3.82 -15.30 -0.23
CA ASN A 378 -2.64 -14.45 -0.37
C ASN A 378 -1.85 -14.71 -1.67
N ARG A 379 -1.01 -13.73 -2.04
CA ARG A 379 -0.14 -13.76 -3.24
C ARG A 379 1.27 -13.31 -2.90
N GLY A 380 2.22 -13.53 -3.80
CA GLY A 380 3.63 -13.12 -3.62
C GLY A 380 3.92 -11.66 -3.94
N LYS A 381 2.93 -10.86 -4.36
CA LYS A 381 3.12 -9.45 -4.74
C LYS A 381 2.05 -8.58 -4.08
N SER A 382 2.40 -7.33 -3.78
CA SER A 382 1.49 -6.31 -3.23
C SER A 382 0.53 -5.71 -4.26
N THR A 383 0.53 -6.21 -5.50
CA THR A 383 -0.25 -5.64 -6.61
C THR A 383 -1.76 -5.67 -6.39
N GLN A 384 -2.25 -6.53 -5.51
CA GLN A 384 -3.65 -6.69 -5.13
C GLN A 384 -4.03 -5.96 -3.84
N ILE A 385 -3.17 -5.02 -3.40
CA ILE A 385 -3.48 -4.05 -2.36
C ILE A 385 -3.88 -2.76 -3.08
N TYR A 386 -5.18 -2.49 -3.11
CA TYR A 386 -5.77 -1.30 -3.70
C TYR A 386 -6.04 -0.30 -2.57
N THR A 387 -5.46 0.88 -2.69
CA THR A 387 -5.65 1.97 -1.73
C THR A 387 -6.18 3.19 -2.45
N PHE A 388 -7.25 3.77 -1.92
CA PHE A 388 -7.92 4.93 -2.46
C PHE A 388 -7.96 6.03 -1.41
N VAL A 389 -7.62 7.26 -1.80
CA VAL A 389 -7.70 8.43 -0.93
C VAL A 389 -8.58 9.46 -1.63
N ASN A 390 -9.70 9.86 -1.02
CA ASN A 390 -10.69 10.78 -1.59
C ASN A 390 -11.06 10.44 -3.04
N GLY A 391 -11.38 9.17 -3.29
CA GLY A 391 -11.76 8.68 -4.62
C GLY A 391 -10.61 8.46 -5.62
N ARG A 392 -9.34 8.73 -5.25
CA ARG A 392 -8.18 8.56 -6.13
C ARG A 392 -7.40 7.28 -5.83
N PRO A 393 -7.05 6.46 -6.84
CA PRO A 393 -6.17 5.31 -6.63
C PRO A 393 -4.74 5.78 -6.34
N ILE A 394 -4.24 5.47 -5.15
CA ILE A 394 -2.91 5.85 -4.66
C ILE A 394 -2.09 4.60 -4.43
N LYS A 395 -0.78 4.65 -4.71
CA LYS A 395 0.18 3.65 -4.26
C LYS A 395 1.11 4.30 -3.27
N ASP A 396 0.85 4.06 -1.98
CA ASP A 396 1.61 4.64 -0.90
C ASP A 396 2.24 3.54 -0.01
N ASN A 397 3.54 3.69 0.25
CA ASN A 397 4.31 2.71 1.01
C ASN A 397 3.89 2.63 2.48
N LEU A 398 3.37 3.72 3.06
CA LEU A 398 2.89 3.74 4.43
C LEU A 398 1.60 2.92 4.57
N LEU A 399 0.66 3.04 3.64
CA LEU A 399 -0.55 2.23 3.63
C LEU A 399 -0.25 0.74 3.38
N ILE A 400 0.63 0.43 2.43
CA ILE A 400 1.09 -0.95 2.19
C ILE A 400 1.78 -1.50 3.45
N GLY A 401 2.59 -0.68 4.13
CA GLY A 401 3.22 -1.02 5.40
C GLY A 401 2.21 -1.34 6.50
N ALA A 402 1.15 -0.53 6.66
CA ALA A 402 0.09 -0.77 7.63
C ALA A 402 -0.66 -2.09 7.35
N VAL A 403 -0.94 -2.38 6.08
CA VAL A 403 -1.53 -3.67 5.67
C VAL A 403 -0.61 -4.82 6.02
N ARG A 404 0.69 -4.74 5.71
CA ARG A 404 1.64 -5.79 6.06
C ARG A 404 1.72 -6.00 7.58
N TYR A 405 1.72 -4.94 8.36
CA TYR A 405 1.77 -5.03 9.81
C TYR A 405 0.53 -5.74 10.38
N ALA A 406 -0.66 -5.34 9.95
CA ALA A 406 -1.90 -5.95 10.42
C ALA A 406 -2.00 -7.44 10.07
N TYR A 407 -1.39 -7.85 8.95
CA TYR A 407 -1.36 -9.23 8.49
C TYR A 407 -0.14 -10.05 8.95
N HIS A 408 0.84 -9.44 9.63
CA HIS A 408 2.13 -10.08 9.87
C HIS A 408 2.02 -11.35 10.72
N ASP A 409 1.03 -11.41 11.62
CA ASP A 409 0.74 -12.56 12.47
C ASP A 409 0.04 -13.71 11.72
N PHE A 410 -0.49 -13.44 10.51
CA PHE A 410 -1.41 -14.33 9.82
C PHE A 410 -0.92 -14.81 8.44
N ILE A 411 0.08 -14.13 7.86
CA ILE A 411 0.58 -14.39 6.49
C ILE A 411 2.13 -14.41 6.51
N PRO A 412 2.79 -15.30 5.74
CA PRO A 412 4.26 -15.27 5.59
C PRO A 412 4.80 -13.90 5.16
N SER A 413 6.04 -13.58 5.58
CA SER A 413 6.64 -12.25 5.36
C SER A 413 6.84 -11.84 3.89
N ASP A 414 6.88 -12.81 2.97
CA ASP A 414 7.01 -12.67 1.52
C ASP A 414 5.66 -12.69 0.78
N ARG A 415 4.55 -12.76 1.53
CA ARG A 415 3.19 -12.82 0.99
C ARG A 415 2.40 -11.57 1.35
N TYR A 416 1.38 -11.30 0.54
CA TYR A 416 0.51 -10.13 0.65
C TYR A 416 -0.96 -10.54 0.59
N PRO A 417 -1.83 -9.90 1.38
CA PRO A 417 -3.27 -10.12 1.31
C PRO A 417 -3.88 -9.41 0.09
N PHE A 418 -5.12 -9.76 -0.23
CA PHE A 418 -6.00 -8.93 -1.04
C PHE A 418 -6.68 -7.90 -0.15
N ALA A 419 -6.58 -6.63 -0.52
CA ALA A 419 -7.13 -5.54 0.26
C ALA A 419 -7.59 -4.42 -0.68
N ALA A 420 -8.76 -3.85 -0.42
CA ALA A 420 -9.27 -2.66 -1.07
C ALA A 420 -9.69 -1.68 0.03
N LEU A 421 -8.89 -0.64 0.25
CA LEU A 421 -9.05 0.32 1.33
C LEU A 421 -9.37 1.69 0.75
N HIS A 422 -10.42 2.32 1.26
CA HIS A 422 -10.85 3.66 0.90
C HIS A 422 -10.78 4.57 2.12
N LEU A 423 -9.91 5.57 2.03
CA LEU A 423 -9.73 6.61 3.03
C LEU A 423 -10.38 7.90 2.54
N GLU A 424 -11.37 8.37 3.28
CA GLU A 424 -11.89 9.74 3.16
C GLU A 424 -11.17 10.59 4.22
N ILE A 425 -10.42 11.59 3.77
CA ILE A 425 -9.56 12.45 4.59
C ILE A 425 -9.90 13.90 4.28
N PRO A 426 -10.02 14.79 5.29
CA PRO A 426 -10.15 16.22 5.06
C PRO A 426 -9.05 16.76 4.13
N TYR A 427 -9.42 17.57 3.13
CA TYR A 427 -8.50 18.01 2.06
C TYR A 427 -7.33 18.86 2.58
N ASP A 428 -7.46 19.50 3.74
CA ASP A 428 -6.40 20.24 4.43
C ASP A 428 -5.34 19.35 5.09
N GLN A 429 -5.63 18.05 5.26
CA GLN A 429 -4.72 17.07 5.87
C GLN A 429 -3.99 16.18 4.84
N VAL A 430 -4.30 16.33 3.54
CA VAL A 430 -3.69 15.56 2.46
C VAL A 430 -3.30 16.43 1.28
N ASP A 431 -2.00 16.47 1.00
CA ASP A 431 -1.47 17.08 -0.22
C ASP A 431 -1.40 16.02 -1.33
N VAL A 432 -2.28 16.17 -2.32
CA VAL A 432 -2.34 15.31 -3.52
C VAL A 432 -1.45 15.81 -4.66
N ASN A 433 -0.80 16.97 -4.51
CA ASN A 433 -0.03 17.65 -5.54
C ASN A 433 1.47 17.30 -5.51
N VAL A 434 1.81 16.07 -5.14
CA VAL A 434 3.20 15.64 -4.86
C VAL A 434 3.91 15.12 -6.12
N HIS A 435 3.19 14.37 -6.95
CA HIS A 435 3.74 13.72 -8.14
C HIS A 435 2.95 14.10 -9.40
N PRO A 436 3.57 14.29 -10.58
CA PRO A 436 2.87 14.63 -11.83
C PRO A 436 1.72 13.67 -12.18
N ASN A 437 1.92 12.36 -11.99
CA ASN A 437 0.92 11.31 -12.23
C ASN A 437 -0.14 11.15 -11.11
N LYS A 438 -0.08 11.96 -10.03
CA LYS A 438 -0.99 11.94 -8.86
C LYS A 438 -1.11 10.56 -8.17
N SER A 439 -0.09 9.71 -8.31
CA SER A 439 -0.06 8.34 -7.75
C SER A 439 0.38 8.27 -6.29
N GLU A 440 0.88 9.38 -5.75
CA GLU A 440 1.41 9.52 -4.40
C GLU A 440 0.76 10.74 -3.72
N VAL A 441 0.62 10.67 -2.40
CA VAL A 441 0.07 11.74 -1.57
C VAL A 441 0.97 11.98 -0.37
N ARG A 442 0.94 13.19 0.18
CA ARG A 442 1.61 13.54 1.43
C ARG A 442 0.56 13.82 2.49
N PHE A 443 0.55 12.96 3.51
CA PHE A 443 -0.28 13.16 4.68
C PHE A 443 0.38 14.11 5.67
N GLN A 444 -0.40 15.01 6.26
CA GLN A 444 0.05 15.89 7.33
C GLN A 444 0.41 15.09 8.59
N ASN A 445 -0.45 14.13 8.99
CA ASN A 445 -0.22 13.24 10.12
C ASN A 445 -0.13 11.77 9.68
N LYS A 446 1.07 11.39 9.23
CA LYS A 446 1.37 10.00 8.81
C LYS A 446 1.10 8.97 9.90
N LYS A 447 1.40 9.31 11.17
CA LYS A 447 1.27 8.39 12.30
C LYS A 447 -0.19 8.04 12.56
N LEU A 448 -1.06 9.05 12.61
CA LEU A 448 -2.50 8.86 12.83
C LEU A 448 -3.12 7.96 11.76
N ILE A 449 -2.83 8.21 10.48
CA ILE A 449 -3.37 7.40 9.38
C ILE A 449 -2.88 5.95 9.48
N TYR A 450 -1.60 5.75 9.77
CA TYR A 450 -1.05 4.41 9.97
C TYR A 450 -1.75 3.67 11.11
N GLU A 451 -2.00 4.34 12.23
CA GLU A 451 -2.69 3.78 13.41
C GLU A 451 -4.16 3.44 13.10
N ILE A 452 -4.91 4.34 12.43
CA ILE A 452 -6.31 4.10 12.02
C ILE A 452 -6.41 2.87 11.11
N VAL A 453 -5.57 2.83 10.07
CA VAL A 453 -5.55 1.72 9.10
C VAL A 453 -5.20 0.41 9.80
N THR A 454 -4.12 0.40 10.57
CA THR A 454 -3.67 -0.78 11.30
C THR A 454 -4.73 -1.30 12.26
N ARG A 455 -5.31 -0.42 13.09
CA ARG A 455 -6.35 -0.78 14.06
C ARG A 455 -7.59 -1.32 13.38
N GLY A 456 -8.05 -0.69 12.30
CA GLY A 456 -9.22 -1.14 11.54
C GLY A 456 -9.01 -2.53 10.93
N LEU A 457 -7.84 -2.78 10.35
CA LEU A 457 -7.47 -4.08 9.81
C LEU A 457 -7.39 -5.16 10.90
N ILE A 458 -6.69 -4.89 12.01
CA ILE A 458 -6.56 -5.84 13.13
C ILE A 458 -7.94 -6.17 13.68
N LYS A 459 -8.80 -5.17 13.90
CA LYS A 459 -10.16 -5.38 14.41
C LYS A 459 -11.01 -6.23 13.47
N ALA A 460 -10.92 -6.01 12.16
CA ALA A 460 -11.62 -6.81 11.15
C ALA A 460 -11.13 -8.26 11.12
N LEU A 461 -9.81 -8.48 11.21
CA LEU A 461 -9.20 -9.82 11.28
C LEU A 461 -9.56 -10.55 12.58
N SER A 462 -9.67 -9.81 13.70
CA SER A 462 -9.94 -10.35 15.02
C SER A 462 -11.41 -10.76 15.22
N ARG A 463 -12.35 -10.07 14.57
CA ARG A 463 -13.81 -10.24 14.75
C ARG A 463 -14.37 -11.63 14.43
N ARG A 464 -13.63 -12.50 13.72
CA ARG A 464 -14.09 -13.87 13.40
C ARG A 464 -13.13 -15.00 13.78
N ILE A 465 -11.92 -14.71 14.24
CA ILE A 465 -11.04 -15.76 14.78
C ILE A 465 -11.50 -16.15 16.20
N GLY A 466 -12.23 -15.26 16.89
CA GLY A 466 -12.75 -15.47 18.25
C GLY A 466 -14.18 -16.02 18.37
N THR A 467 -14.85 -16.43 17.28
CA THR A 467 -16.23 -16.95 17.34
C THR A 467 -16.39 -18.23 16.57
N PHE A 468 -16.68 -19.31 17.31
CA PHE A 468 -17.23 -20.56 16.81
C PHE A 468 -18.34 -20.29 15.79
N PRO A 469 -18.36 -20.96 14.62
CA PRO A 469 -19.48 -20.88 13.71
C PRO A 469 -20.67 -21.63 14.31
N ALA A 470 -21.54 -20.90 15.02
CA ALA A 470 -22.92 -21.31 15.16
C ALA A 470 -23.57 -21.23 13.77
N HIS A 471 -24.14 -22.34 13.34
CA HIS A 471 -24.75 -22.51 12.03
C HIS A 471 -26.03 -21.67 11.98
N ASP A 472 -26.00 -20.51 11.30
CA ASP A 472 -27.21 -19.78 10.91
C ASP A 472 -27.91 -20.55 9.80
N GLN A 473 -28.87 -21.41 10.17
CA GLN A 473 -29.93 -21.83 9.26
C GLN A 473 -31.17 -20.97 9.55
N LYS A 474 -31.32 -19.89 8.79
CA LYS A 474 -32.65 -19.33 8.52
C LYS A 474 -33.39 -20.33 7.63
N MET A 475 -34.32 -21.09 8.19
CA MET A 475 -35.39 -21.71 7.42
C MET A 475 -36.60 -20.79 7.41
N ASP A 476 -37.01 -20.49 6.19
CA ASP A 476 -38.14 -19.65 5.83
C ASP A 476 -39.47 -20.29 6.27
N SER A 477 -40.36 -19.45 6.76
CA SER A 477 -41.63 -19.78 7.37
C SER A 477 -42.74 -19.89 6.32
N THR A 478 -43.44 -21.02 6.25
CA THR A 478 -44.83 -21.07 5.80
C THR A 478 -45.63 -22.02 6.69
N LEU A 479 -46.44 -21.44 7.58
CA LEU A 479 -47.49 -22.12 8.34
C LEU A 479 -48.80 -22.14 7.54
N PRO A 480 -49.71 -23.06 7.89
CA PRO A 480 -51.07 -22.63 8.21
C PRO A 480 -51.48 -23.06 9.63
N ASP A 481 -51.93 -22.07 10.39
CA ASP A 481 -52.66 -22.13 11.67
C ASP A 481 -54.18 -22.39 11.43
N PRO A 482 -55.08 -22.44 12.46
CA PRO A 482 -54.92 -22.76 13.89
C PRO A 482 -56.09 -23.63 14.47
N VAL A 483 -55.96 -24.15 15.71
CA VAL A 483 -57.10 -24.22 16.67
C VAL A 483 -56.61 -23.98 18.11
N ASP A 484 -57.38 -23.15 18.82
CA ASP A 484 -57.21 -22.48 20.11
C ASP A 484 -57.07 -23.34 21.40
N LYS A 485 -56.09 -22.96 22.25
CA LYS A 485 -56.11 -22.46 23.67
C LYS A 485 -57.05 -23.12 24.72
N PRO A 486 -56.71 -23.11 26.04
CA PRO A 486 -56.20 -21.91 26.75
C PRO A 486 -55.22 -22.06 27.96
N ASN A 487 -54.52 -20.93 28.21
CA ASN A 487 -54.07 -20.26 29.45
C ASN A 487 -53.71 -21.05 30.73
N VAL A 488 -52.58 -20.68 31.37
CA VAL A 488 -52.53 -19.85 32.61
C VAL A 488 -51.11 -19.30 32.84
N GLN A 489 -51.03 -18.04 33.28
CA GLN A 489 -49.84 -17.28 33.70
C GLN A 489 -49.57 -17.40 35.22
N ASN A 490 -48.31 -17.13 35.58
CA ASN A 490 -47.81 -16.37 36.73
C ASN A 490 -47.51 -17.01 38.11
N GLU A 491 -46.24 -16.80 38.49
CA GLU A 491 -45.71 -16.22 39.75
C GLU A 491 -45.47 -17.07 41.03
N ARG A 492 -44.16 -17.21 41.32
CA ARG A 492 -43.41 -16.98 42.59
C ARG A 492 -44.14 -17.11 43.94
N ARG A 493 -43.59 -17.96 44.83
CA ARG A 493 -43.02 -17.71 46.21
C ARG A 493 -42.96 -19.04 47.02
N PRO A 494 -42.38 -19.10 48.25
CA PRO A 494 -41.01 -19.48 48.56
C PRO A 494 -40.91 -20.78 49.40
N SER A 495 -39.69 -21.26 49.63
CA SER A 495 -39.42 -22.30 50.63
C SER A 495 -39.57 -21.76 52.06
N PRO A 496 -40.09 -22.60 52.96
CA PRO A 496 -39.38 -22.81 54.22
C PRO A 496 -39.53 -24.25 54.73
N PHE A 497 -38.42 -24.89 55.08
CA PHE A 497 -38.38 -25.78 56.25
C PHE A 497 -36.93 -25.91 56.72
N GLU A 498 -36.51 -24.95 57.54
CA GLU A 498 -35.56 -25.19 58.61
C GLU A 498 -36.32 -25.84 59.78
N ASN A 499 -35.79 -26.94 60.29
CA ASN A 499 -35.68 -27.24 61.72
C ASN A 499 -34.68 -28.40 61.85
N GLN A 500 -33.44 -28.09 62.20
CA GLN A 500 -32.90 -28.11 63.56
C GLN A 500 -32.29 -29.46 63.96
N LEU A 501 -30.96 -29.53 63.77
CA LEU A 501 -29.94 -29.61 64.83
C LEU A 501 -30.00 -30.73 65.90
N ILE A 502 -28.85 -31.43 65.96
CA ILE A 502 -28.13 -32.01 67.13
C ILE A 502 -28.25 -33.53 67.33
N LYS A 503 -27.04 -34.12 67.48
CA LYS A 503 -26.63 -35.38 68.16
C LYS A 503 -26.17 -36.47 67.20
N GLU A 504 -25.08 -37.19 67.44
CA GLU A 504 -24.00 -37.22 68.44
C GLU A 504 -23.04 -38.31 67.95
N PHE A 505 -21.76 -38.19 68.31
CA PHE A 505 -20.74 -39.24 68.44
C PHE A 505 -21.14 -40.72 68.18
N ALA A 506 -20.37 -41.41 67.32
CA ALA A 506 -19.63 -42.64 67.68
C ALA A 506 -18.96 -43.28 66.44
N SER A 507 -17.63 -43.43 66.48
CA SER A 507 -16.90 -44.51 65.79
C SER A 507 -17.12 -45.84 66.56
N PRO A 508 -16.44 -46.98 66.29
CA PRO A 508 -15.56 -47.40 65.18
C PRO A 508 -15.84 -48.88 64.75
N ASN A 509 -14.82 -49.50 64.11
CA ASN A 509 -14.54 -50.95 63.93
C ASN A 509 -15.08 -51.64 62.68
N GLU A 510 -14.38 -52.59 62.05
CA GLU A 510 -12.99 -53.08 62.00
C GLU A 510 -13.10 -54.44 61.25
N ARG A 511 -11.99 -54.89 60.66
CA ARG A 511 -11.61 -56.26 60.21
C ARG A 511 -11.70 -56.52 58.70
N VAL A 512 -10.59 -56.65 57.96
CA VAL A 512 -9.37 -57.51 58.06
C VAL A 512 -9.58 -58.91 57.48
N LYS A 513 -8.95 -59.12 56.30
CA LYS A 513 -8.21 -60.29 55.75
C LYS A 513 -8.59 -60.53 54.29
N SER A 514 -7.73 -60.87 53.33
CA SER A 514 -6.30 -61.19 53.18
C SER A 514 -6.26 -62.33 52.15
N LEU A 515 -5.48 -62.14 51.08
CA LEU A 515 -4.72 -63.13 50.30
C LEU A 515 -5.46 -64.34 49.67
N SER A 516 -5.40 -64.47 48.35
CA SER A 516 -4.37 -65.28 47.67
C SER A 516 -4.69 -65.56 46.19
N GLU A 517 -3.72 -65.22 45.35
CA GLU A 517 -3.23 -65.85 44.11
C GLU A 517 -3.91 -67.08 43.47
N GLN A 518 -3.98 -67.01 42.13
CA GLN A 518 -3.61 -67.99 41.08
C GLN A 518 -4.71 -68.56 40.15
N SER A 519 -4.54 -68.19 38.86
CA SER A 519 -4.43 -69.10 37.69
C SER A 519 -5.67 -69.82 37.14
N LYS A 520 -6.18 -69.33 36.00
CA LYS A 520 -6.21 -69.99 34.66
C LYS A 520 -7.49 -69.72 33.84
N SER A 521 -7.24 -69.22 32.61
CA SER A 521 -7.91 -69.46 31.32
C SER A 521 -9.39 -69.90 31.26
N PHE A 522 -10.19 -68.98 30.73
CA PHE A 522 -11.31 -69.10 29.77
C PHE A 522 -12.28 -70.29 29.87
N ASP A 523 -13.56 -69.97 30.11
CA ASP A 523 -14.65 -70.57 29.34
C ASP A 523 -15.82 -69.58 29.11
N TYR A 524 -16.33 -69.60 27.89
CA TYR A 524 -17.34 -68.70 27.33
C TYR A 524 -18.69 -69.42 27.35
N THR A 525 -19.41 -69.45 28.47
CA THR A 525 -20.86 -69.74 28.49
C THR A 525 -21.48 -69.27 29.81
N GLY A 526 -22.41 -68.31 29.76
CA GLY A 526 -23.22 -67.96 30.94
C GLY A 526 -23.70 -66.51 31.02
N ILE A 527 -24.60 -66.15 30.11
CA ILE A 527 -25.81 -65.32 30.32
C ILE A 527 -25.80 -64.30 31.47
N GLN A 528 -25.89 -63.03 31.07
CA GLN A 528 -26.57 -61.90 31.74
C GLN A 528 -26.50 -61.84 33.28
N LYS A 529 -25.59 -61.01 33.79
CA LYS A 529 -25.85 -60.23 35.00
C LYS A 529 -25.93 -58.77 34.62
N PHE A 530 -27.12 -58.19 34.77
CA PHE A 530 -27.28 -56.74 34.79
C PHE A 530 -26.44 -56.16 35.94
N PRO A 531 -25.67 -55.08 35.73
CA PRO A 531 -24.98 -54.41 36.82
C PRO A 531 -26.00 -53.95 37.86
N SER A 532 -25.62 -54.03 39.14
CA SER A 532 -26.44 -53.49 40.23
C SER A 532 -26.60 -51.98 40.04
N GLN A 533 -27.73 -51.41 40.49
CA GLN A 533 -28.00 -49.97 40.38
C GLN A 533 -26.85 -49.09 40.93
N ALA A 534 -26.05 -49.59 41.88
CA ALA A 534 -24.87 -48.90 42.40
C ALA A 534 -23.70 -48.83 41.39
N GLU A 535 -23.47 -49.87 40.59
CA GLU A 535 -22.43 -49.87 39.54
C GLU A 535 -22.87 -49.05 38.32
N THR A 536 -24.15 -49.09 37.96
CA THR A 536 -24.72 -48.25 36.89
C THR A 536 -24.67 -46.77 37.27
N MET A 537 -24.99 -46.40 38.52
CA MET A 537 -24.91 -45.00 38.97
C MET A 537 -23.47 -44.47 39.03
N VAL A 538 -22.47 -45.30 39.35
CA VAL A 538 -21.06 -44.86 39.34
C VAL A 538 -20.52 -44.74 37.92
N LEU A 539 -20.96 -45.59 36.99
CA LEU A 539 -20.63 -45.48 35.57
C LEU A 539 -21.34 -44.29 34.91
N GLU A 540 -22.63 -44.09 35.17
CA GLU A 540 -23.41 -42.95 34.69
C GLU A 540 -22.88 -41.63 35.23
N LYS A 541 -22.43 -41.57 36.50
CA LYS A 541 -21.84 -40.37 37.07
C LYS A 541 -20.45 -40.06 36.50
N LYS A 542 -19.63 -41.08 36.20
CA LYS A 542 -18.36 -40.91 35.47
C LYS A 542 -18.56 -40.52 34.01
N VAL A 543 -19.60 -41.02 33.36
CA VAL A 543 -19.97 -40.68 31.98
C VAL A 543 -20.55 -39.27 31.92
N LEU A 544 -21.45 -38.87 32.83
CA LEU A 544 -21.95 -37.48 32.92
C LEU A 544 -20.83 -36.50 33.23
N GLU A 545 -19.93 -36.80 34.16
CA GLU A 545 -18.76 -35.95 34.46
C GLU A 545 -17.81 -35.85 33.26
N GLN A 546 -17.59 -36.94 32.50
CA GLN A 546 -16.80 -36.90 31.27
C GLN A 546 -17.50 -36.12 30.14
N VAL A 547 -18.82 -36.21 30.02
CA VAL A 547 -19.60 -35.52 28.98
C VAL A 547 -19.65 -34.01 29.25
N ASP A 548 -19.89 -33.58 30.50
CA ASP A 548 -19.83 -32.16 30.90
C ASP A 548 -18.41 -31.55 30.72
N LEU A 549 -17.36 -32.34 30.99
CA LEU A 549 -15.95 -31.93 30.77
C LEU A 549 -15.58 -31.82 29.28
N ILE A 550 -16.26 -32.55 28.39
CA ILE A 550 -16.07 -32.47 26.93
C ILE A 550 -16.84 -31.27 26.35
N GLU A 551 -17.91 -30.79 27.00
CA GLU A 551 -18.67 -29.62 26.54
C GLU A 551 -17.94 -28.29 26.77
N SER A 552 -17.04 -28.20 27.77
CA SER A 552 -16.37 -26.95 28.14
C SER A 552 -15.06 -26.66 27.39
N HIS A 553 -14.62 -27.56 26.51
CA HIS A 553 -13.27 -27.53 25.92
C HIS A 553 -13.28 -27.68 24.38
N PRO A 554 -13.13 -26.57 23.64
CA PRO A 554 -13.15 -26.52 22.17
C PRO A 554 -12.21 -27.49 21.44
N LEU A 555 -11.02 -27.75 21.97
CA LEU A 555 -10.04 -28.67 21.40
C LEU A 555 -10.13 -30.08 22.02
N GLY A 556 -11.08 -30.29 22.94
CA GLY A 556 -11.34 -31.53 23.67
C GLY A 556 -10.10 -32.10 24.32
N PHE A 557 -9.95 -33.44 24.30
CA PHE A 557 -8.92 -34.12 25.09
C PHE A 557 -7.93 -34.89 24.22
N ALA A 558 -6.64 -34.73 24.54
CA ALA A 558 -5.56 -35.46 23.88
C ALA A 558 -5.68 -36.97 24.13
N ARG A 559 -5.57 -37.76 23.04
CA ARG A 559 -5.59 -39.23 23.05
C ARG A 559 -4.21 -39.83 22.89
N CYS A 560 -3.42 -39.28 21.99
CA CYS A 560 -2.06 -39.75 21.76
C CYS A 560 -1.20 -38.70 21.04
N GLN A 561 0.10 -38.94 21.06
CA GLN A 561 1.07 -38.26 20.22
C GLN A 561 1.46 -39.17 19.05
N VAL A 562 1.52 -38.62 17.85
CA VAL A 562 1.90 -39.34 16.63
C VAL A 562 3.16 -38.73 16.05
N TYR A 563 4.13 -39.58 15.67
CA TYR A 563 5.45 -39.21 15.15
C TYR A 563 6.26 -38.25 16.04
N ASN A 564 5.92 -38.12 17.33
CA ASN A 564 6.47 -37.15 18.27
C ASN A 564 6.36 -35.68 17.78
N THR A 565 5.39 -35.39 16.91
CA THR A 565 5.18 -34.07 16.29
C THR A 565 3.73 -33.62 16.36
N TYR A 566 2.78 -34.55 16.28
CA TYR A 566 1.35 -34.22 16.25
C TYR A 566 0.65 -34.75 17.49
N ILE A 567 -0.26 -33.95 18.04
CA ILE A 567 -1.18 -34.36 19.10
C ILE A 567 -2.54 -34.64 18.44
N ILE A 568 -3.08 -35.82 18.72
CA ILE A 568 -4.43 -36.20 18.31
C ILE A 568 -5.35 -35.99 19.50
N ALA A 569 -6.37 -35.16 19.32
CA ALA A 569 -7.39 -34.89 20.32
C ALA A 569 -8.79 -35.19 19.78
N GLU A 570 -9.68 -35.57 20.69
CA GLU A 570 -11.04 -35.97 20.38
C GLU A 570 -12.03 -34.99 21.04
N VAL A 571 -12.99 -34.51 20.25
CA VAL A 571 -14.06 -33.60 20.70
C VAL A 571 -15.37 -34.00 20.04
N ARG A 572 -16.31 -34.56 20.81
CA ARG A 572 -17.63 -34.99 20.30
C ARG A 572 -17.49 -35.77 18.98
N ASP A 573 -18.03 -35.24 17.89
CA ASP A 573 -18.01 -35.82 16.53
C ASP A 573 -16.86 -35.29 15.66
N LYS A 574 -15.74 -34.88 16.26
CA LYS A 574 -14.57 -34.33 15.55
C LYS A 574 -13.26 -34.90 16.06
N LEU A 575 -12.34 -35.12 15.12
CA LEU A 575 -10.93 -35.36 15.37
C LEU A 575 -10.14 -34.07 15.16
N ILE A 576 -9.34 -33.70 16.15
CA ILE A 576 -8.44 -32.54 16.10
C ILE A 576 -7.02 -33.04 15.99
N ILE A 577 -6.27 -32.52 15.03
CA ILE A 577 -4.85 -32.80 14.85
C ILE A 577 -4.09 -31.50 15.08
N VAL A 578 -3.23 -31.47 16.09
CA VAL A 578 -2.45 -30.28 16.49
C VAL A 578 -0.98 -30.50 16.17
N ASP A 579 -0.35 -29.55 15.49
CA ASP A 579 1.10 -29.46 15.37
C ASP A 579 1.67 -28.89 16.68
N GLN A 580 2.33 -29.75 17.46
CA GLN A 580 2.81 -29.39 18.79
C GLN A 580 3.82 -28.24 18.77
N HIS A 581 4.64 -28.18 17.72
CA HIS A 581 5.75 -27.24 17.62
C HIS A 581 5.22 -25.87 17.25
N ALA A 582 4.40 -25.82 16.19
CA ALA A 582 3.74 -24.59 15.78
C ALA A 582 2.81 -24.02 16.86
N ALA A 583 2.09 -24.88 17.57
CA ALA A 583 1.25 -24.47 18.70
C ALA A 583 2.09 -23.87 19.84
N HIS A 584 3.15 -24.55 20.26
CA HIS A 584 3.99 -24.06 21.35
C HIS A 584 4.75 -22.77 21.00
N GLU A 585 5.26 -22.65 19.77
CA GLU A 585 5.83 -21.40 19.26
C GLU A 585 4.84 -20.23 19.36
N ARG A 586 3.58 -20.46 18.96
CA ARG A 586 2.55 -19.41 19.01
C ARG A 586 2.22 -19.01 20.43
N LEU A 587 2.10 -19.97 21.35
CA LEU A 587 1.84 -19.70 22.77
C LEU A 587 2.96 -18.87 23.41
N VAL A 588 4.22 -19.23 23.15
CA VAL A 588 5.38 -18.49 23.66
C VAL A 588 5.38 -17.07 23.10
N TYR A 589 5.17 -16.91 21.79
CA TYR A 589 5.11 -15.62 21.13
C TYR A 589 4.03 -14.69 21.72
N GLU A 590 2.78 -15.17 21.83
CA GLU A 590 1.68 -14.37 22.38
C GLU A 590 1.90 -14.02 23.86
N CYS A 591 2.47 -14.93 24.64
CA CYS A 591 2.79 -14.68 26.04
C CYS A 591 3.88 -13.60 26.21
N LEU A 592 4.88 -13.58 25.32
CA LEU A 592 5.90 -12.53 25.29
C LEU A 592 5.33 -11.19 24.82
N LYS A 593 4.40 -11.21 23.86
CA LYS A 593 3.76 -10.00 23.30
C LYS A 593 2.82 -9.30 24.28
N GLN A 594 2.05 -10.06 25.06
CA GLN A 594 1.02 -9.51 25.96
C GLN A 594 1.57 -8.96 27.29
N LYS A 595 2.77 -9.39 27.72
CA LYS A 595 3.31 -9.05 29.04
C LYS A 595 4.28 -7.89 28.97
N SER A 596 3.92 -6.78 29.62
CA SER A 596 4.80 -5.62 29.84
C SER A 596 5.96 -5.90 30.80
N SER A 597 5.97 -7.03 31.51
CA SER A 597 7.12 -7.52 32.26
C SER A 597 7.19 -9.04 32.19
N ILE A 598 8.18 -9.54 31.44
CA ILE A 598 8.42 -10.97 31.28
C ILE A 598 9.22 -11.49 32.49
N LYS A 599 8.80 -12.62 33.06
CA LYS A 599 9.55 -13.26 34.16
C LYS A 599 10.91 -13.72 33.63
N ARG A 600 11.97 -13.42 34.38
CA ARG A 600 13.36 -13.73 34.02
C ARG A 600 13.92 -14.86 34.86
N GLN A 601 14.81 -15.64 34.26
CA GLN A 601 15.56 -16.71 34.89
C GLN A 601 17.04 -16.37 34.82
N LYS A 602 17.70 -16.32 35.99
CA LYS A 602 19.16 -16.21 36.08
C LYS A 602 19.82 -17.48 35.53
N LEU A 603 20.81 -17.29 34.66
CA LEU A 603 21.67 -18.39 34.22
C LEU A 603 22.56 -18.82 35.39
N LEU A 604 22.77 -20.14 35.54
CA LEU A 604 23.67 -20.68 36.57
C LEU A 604 25.11 -20.19 36.38
N LEU A 605 25.52 -20.01 35.12
CA LEU A 605 26.76 -19.39 34.71
C LEU A 605 26.42 -18.34 33.63
N PRO A 606 26.77 -17.06 33.82
CA PRO A 606 26.61 -16.07 32.76
C PRO A 606 27.34 -16.49 31.49
N GLU A 607 26.67 -16.39 30.36
CA GLU A 607 27.21 -16.85 29.08
C GLU A 607 27.81 -15.66 28.32
N THR A 608 29.05 -15.82 27.84
CA THR A 608 29.72 -14.78 27.03
C THR A 608 29.56 -15.09 25.56
N VAL A 609 28.92 -14.18 24.83
CA VAL A 609 28.69 -14.25 23.39
C VAL A 609 29.59 -13.25 22.68
N GLU A 610 30.27 -13.70 21.64
CA GLU A 610 31.11 -12.87 20.78
C GLU A 610 30.34 -12.49 19.51
N ILE A 611 30.20 -11.19 19.26
CA ILE A 611 29.50 -10.64 18.10
C ILE A 611 30.56 -10.18 17.10
N LYS A 612 30.55 -10.78 15.91
CA LYS A 612 31.62 -10.61 14.90
C LYS A 612 31.53 -9.31 14.11
N ASN A 613 30.36 -8.66 14.08
CA ASN A 613 30.09 -7.49 13.26
C ASN A 613 29.88 -6.25 14.14
N GLN A 614 30.54 -5.14 13.81
CA GLN A 614 30.41 -3.85 14.49
C GLN A 614 28.97 -3.33 14.47
N ALA A 615 28.28 -3.44 13.33
CA ALA A 615 26.88 -3.03 13.20
C ALA A 615 25.97 -3.81 14.15
N GLY A 616 26.28 -5.09 14.41
CA GLY A 616 25.53 -5.90 15.36
C GLY A 616 25.70 -5.44 16.81
N MET A 617 26.89 -4.97 17.17
CA MET A 617 27.15 -4.42 18.50
C MET A 617 26.44 -3.09 18.73
N GLU A 618 26.42 -2.21 17.72
CA GLU A 618 25.63 -0.97 17.74
C GLU A 618 24.13 -1.27 17.97
N MET A 619 23.59 -2.29 17.31
CA MET A 619 22.19 -2.69 17.50
C MET A 619 21.92 -3.21 18.92
N ILE A 620 22.83 -3.97 19.55
CA ILE A 620 22.67 -4.40 20.94
C ILE A 620 22.64 -3.20 21.88
N GLU A 621 23.50 -2.21 21.65
CA GLU A 621 23.56 -1.00 22.47
C GLU A 621 22.27 -0.18 22.34
N VAL A 622 21.77 0.02 21.12
CA VAL A 622 20.52 0.74 20.84
C VAL A 622 19.29 0.04 21.42
N TYR A 623 19.23 -1.29 21.36
CA TYR A 623 18.06 -2.08 21.79
C TYR A 623 18.19 -2.68 23.19
N LYS A 624 19.24 -2.36 23.94
CA LYS A 624 19.52 -2.96 25.26
C LYS A 624 18.33 -2.88 26.22
N ASP A 625 17.72 -1.70 26.34
CA ASP A 625 16.59 -1.47 27.25
C ASP A 625 15.35 -2.28 26.82
N LYS A 626 15.09 -2.37 25.51
CA LYS A 626 14.00 -3.20 24.97
C LYS A 626 14.26 -4.70 25.16
N LEU A 627 15.50 -5.15 24.98
CA LEU A 627 15.87 -6.54 25.26
C LEU A 627 15.67 -6.87 26.75
N PHE A 628 15.95 -5.91 27.63
CA PHE A 628 15.67 -6.04 29.06
C PHE A 628 14.19 -6.17 29.37
N GLU A 629 13.33 -5.37 28.73
CA GLU A 629 11.86 -5.52 28.80
C GLU A 629 11.40 -6.90 28.28
N MET A 630 12.05 -7.40 27.23
CA MET A 630 11.80 -8.74 26.67
C MET A 630 12.31 -9.88 27.56
N GLY A 631 13.01 -9.59 28.66
CA GLY A 631 13.48 -10.56 29.64
C GLY A 631 14.96 -10.94 29.52
N PHE A 632 15.76 -10.20 28.75
CA PHE A 632 17.21 -10.39 28.63
C PHE A 632 18.00 -9.39 29.47
N ASP A 633 18.73 -9.87 30.48
CA ASP A 633 19.71 -9.03 31.16
C ASP A 633 21.09 -9.21 30.52
N ILE A 634 21.54 -8.15 29.85
CA ILE A 634 22.71 -8.15 28.99
C ILE A 634 23.70 -7.07 29.43
N GLU A 635 24.97 -7.44 29.56
CA GLU A 635 26.08 -6.54 29.89
C GLU A 635 27.12 -6.53 28.74
N ILE A 636 27.46 -5.34 28.25
CA ILE A 636 28.50 -5.17 27.23
C ILE A 636 29.86 -5.15 27.93
N LYS A 637 30.75 -6.09 27.59
CA LYS A 637 32.07 -6.23 28.23
C LYS A 637 33.18 -5.56 27.44
N SER A 638 33.12 -5.65 26.10
CA SER A 638 34.09 -5.07 25.16
C SER A 638 33.45 -4.84 23.80
N GLU A 639 34.18 -4.23 22.87
CA GLU A 639 33.71 -3.85 21.52
C GLU A 639 33.12 -5.00 20.69
N ASN A 640 33.35 -6.27 21.06
CA ASN A 640 32.83 -7.45 20.38
C ASN A 640 32.27 -8.53 21.32
N LYS A 641 32.13 -8.27 22.63
CA LYS A 641 31.68 -9.29 23.60
C LYS A 641 30.59 -8.79 24.52
N VAL A 642 29.60 -9.66 24.68
CA VAL A 642 28.38 -9.42 25.43
C VAL A 642 28.18 -10.58 26.41
N ILE A 643 27.85 -10.27 27.66
CA ILE A 643 27.53 -11.24 28.71
C ILE A 643 26.02 -11.26 28.89
N VAL A 644 25.42 -12.44 28.79
CA VAL A 644 24.02 -12.66 29.12
C VAL A 644 23.94 -13.22 30.54
N LYS A 645 23.21 -12.53 31.43
CA LYS A 645 23.03 -12.92 32.85
C LYS A 645 21.68 -13.57 33.10
N GLU A 646 20.63 -13.04 32.48
CA GLU A 646 19.27 -13.51 32.62
C GLU A 646 18.61 -13.67 31.25
N ILE A 647 17.74 -14.67 31.14
CA ILE A 647 16.92 -14.93 29.96
C ILE A 647 15.44 -15.03 30.34
N PRO A 648 14.49 -14.92 29.40
CA PRO A 648 13.07 -15.11 29.68
C PRO A 648 12.78 -16.53 30.23
N ALA A 649 12.15 -16.62 31.40
CA ALA A 649 11.89 -17.88 32.09
C ALA A 649 10.95 -18.83 31.31
N ILE A 650 10.21 -18.31 30.33
CA ILE A 650 9.32 -19.09 29.47
C ILE A 650 10.07 -19.99 28.48
N LEU A 651 11.33 -19.68 28.16
CA LEU A 651 12.10 -20.40 27.14
C LEU A 651 12.69 -21.71 27.64
N GLY A 652 12.79 -21.90 28.96
CA GLY A 652 13.39 -23.09 29.55
C GLY A 652 14.87 -23.25 29.17
N ALA A 653 15.27 -24.45 28.75
CA ALA A 653 16.65 -24.76 28.38
C ALA A 653 16.90 -24.54 26.87
N ILE A 654 17.70 -23.52 26.54
CA ILE A 654 17.99 -23.10 25.16
C ILE A 654 19.49 -22.80 24.97
N ASP A 655 19.92 -22.72 23.70
CA ASP A 655 21.25 -22.23 23.33
C ASP A 655 21.23 -20.69 23.31
N VAL A 656 21.75 -20.05 24.36
CA VAL A 656 21.68 -18.60 24.54
C VAL A 656 22.55 -17.88 23.50
N LYS A 657 23.70 -18.46 23.15
CA LYS A 657 24.62 -17.91 22.15
C LYS A 657 23.98 -17.87 20.77
N GLU A 658 23.41 -18.99 20.31
CA GLU A 658 22.77 -19.06 19.00
C GLU A 658 21.58 -18.11 18.89
N MET A 659 20.78 -18.02 19.95
CA MET A 659 19.64 -17.10 19.99
C MET A 659 20.07 -15.64 19.91
N LEU A 660 21.08 -15.22 20.69
CA LEU A 660 21.54 -13.82 20.67
C LEU A 660 22.11 -13.44 19.30
N ILE A 661 22.85 -14.34 18.66
CA ILE A 661 23.36 -14.14 17.29
C ILE A 661 22.19 -13.94 16.31
N ASN A 662 21.17 -14.81 16.35
CA ASN A 662 20.00 -14.68 15.48
C ASN A 662 19.20 -13.39 15.72
N ILE A 663 19.10 -12.92 16.97
CA ILE A 663 18.48 -11.62 17.28
C ILE A 663 19.26 -10.47 16.64
N VAL A 664 20.59 -10.52 16.72
CA VAL A 664 21.49 -9.49 16.17
C VAL A 664 21.47 -9.47 14.65
N ASP A 665 21.57 -10.64 14.02
CA ASP A 665 21.46 -10.78 12.56
C ASP A 665 20.11 -10.21 12.09
N ARG A 666 19.03 -10.55 12.80
CA ARG A 666 17.70 -10.03 12.48
C ARG A 666 17.58 -8.53 12.67
N LEU A 667 18.16 -7.96 13.72
CA LEU A 667 18.18 -6.50 13.94
C LEU A 667 18.95 -5.78 12.82
N THR A 668 20.02 -6.40 12.30
CA THR A 668 20.86 -5.83 11.24
C THR A 668 20.17 -5.87 9.87
N GLU A 669 19.31 -6.87 9.63
CA GLU A 669 18.54 -7.00 8.38
C GLU A 669 17.35 -6.03 8.26
N ILE A 670 16.91 -5.41 9.36
CA ILE A 670 15.69 -4.60 9.34
C ILE A 670 15.99 -3.16 8.91
N GLU A 671 15.43 -2.74 7.77
CA GLU A 671 15.50 -1.37 7.27
C GLU A 671 14.97 -0.34 8.31
N ASP A 672 15.60 0.84 8.36
CA ASP A 672 15.28 1.93 9.31
C ASP A 672 13.91 2.57 9.14
N THR A 673 13.20 2.25 8.05
CA THR A 673 11.89 2.79 7.72
C THR A 673 10.74 2.14 8.49
N LEU A 674 10.98 1.00 9.16
CA LEU A 674 9.95 0.28 9.90
C LEU A 674 9.71 0.88 11.31
N PRO A 675 8.45 0.96 11.76
CA PRO A 675 8.12 1.33 13.14
C PRO A 675 8.87 0.45 14.14
N ILE A 676 9.23 1.05 15.28
CA ILE A 676 9.98 0.36 16.34
C ILE A 676 9.22 -0.88 16.87
N GLU A 677 7.89 -0.84 16.85
CA GLU A 677 7.03 -1.96 17.26
C GLU A 677 7.16 -3.17 16.32
N ASP A 678 7.31 -2.97 15.01
CA ASP A 678 7.53 -4.02 14.02
C ASP A 678 8.88 -4.72 14.25
N LYS A 679 9.89 -3.93 14.60
CA LYS A 679 11.22 -4.43 14.95
C LYS A 679 11.13 -5.31 16.20
N VAL A 680 10.40 -4.87 17.22
CA VAL A 680 10.14 -5.63 18.46
C VAL A 680 9.40 -6.95 18.17
N ASN A 681 8.32 -6.92 17.40
CA ASN A 681 7.54 -8.13 17.09
C ASN A 681 8.37 -9.20 16.36
N LYS A 682 9.27 -8.79 15.46
CA LYS A 682 10.19 -9.71 14.78
C LYS A 682 11.17 -10.38 15.75
N ILE A 683 11.68 -9.64 16.73
CA ILE A 683 12.58 -10.17 17.76
C ILE A 683 11.83 -11.17 18.64
N LEU A 684 10.60 -10.84 19.06
CA LEU A 684 9.74 -11.75 19.83
C LEU A 684 9.46 -13.06 19.09
N ALA A 685 9.25 -13.00 17.77
CA ALA A 685 9.09 -14.20 16.95
C ALA A 685 10.37 -15.06 16.96
N THR A 686 11.55 -14.45 16.78
CA THR A 686 12.84 -15.17 16.87
C THR A 686 13.03 -15.84 18.23
N ILE A 687 12.72 -15.12 19.32
CA ILE A 687 12.80 -15.65 20.69
C ILE A 687 11.86 -16.86 20.87
N ALA A 688 10.63 -16.75 20.38
CA ALA A 688 9.63 -17.81 20.50
C ALA A 688 10.01 -19.09 19.75
N CYS A 689 10.66 -18.97 18.58
CA CYS A 689 11.18 -20.13 17.83
C CYS A 689 12.22 -20.91 18.64
N HIS A 690 13.14 -20.20 19.32
CA HIS A 690 14.22 -20.81 20.11
C HIS A 690 13.74 -21.43 21.43
N GLY A 691 12.67 -20.91 22.03
CA GLY A 691 12.06 -21.46 23.25
C GLY A 691 11.01 -22.55 23.04
N SER A 692 10.79 -22.97 21.79
CA SER A 692 9.72 -23.92 21.48
C SER A 692 10.09 -25.37 21.76
N ILE A 693 9.09 -26.21 22.01
CA ILE A 693 9.28 -27.67 22.05
C ILE A 693 9.87 -28.10 20.70
N ARG A 694 11.13 -28.55 20.69
CA ARG A 694 11.77 -29.12 19.49
C ARG A 694 10.89 -30.23 18.93
N ALA A 695 10.70 -30.23 17.61
CA ALA A 695 10.08 -31.34 16.89
C ALA A 695 10.75 -32.66 17.34
N GLY A 696 9.96 -33.61 17.83
CA GLY A 696 10.46 -34.91 18.30
C GLY A 696 10.44 -35.15 19.82
N ARG A 697 10.14 -34.15 20.67
CA ARG A 697 9.99 -34.39 22.12
C ARG A 697 8.75 -35.24 22.40
N LYS A 698 8.91 -36.34 23.15
CA LYS A 698 7.78 -37.11 23.69
C LYS A 698 7.07 -36.34 24.80
N MET A 699 5.75 -36.23 24.71
CA MET A 699 4.91 -35.57 25.72
C MET A 699 4.04 -36.61 26.44
N ARG A 700 3.72 -36.35 27.71
CA ARG A 700 2.71 -37.12 28.45
C ARG A 700 1.31 -36.58 28.14
N LEU A 701 0.28 -37.40 28.36
CA LEU A 701 -1.11 -36.99 28.10
C LEU A 701 -1.51 -35.74 28.89
N ASP A 702 -1.04 -35.61 30.13
CA ASP A 702 -1.30 -34.41 30.94
C ASP A 702 -0.67 -33.15 30.32
N GLU A 703 0.56 -33.25 29.81
CA GLU A 703 1.27 -32.15 29.13
C GLU A 703 0.59 -31.77 27.82
N MET A 704 0.07 -32.75 27.07
CA MET A 704 -0.69 -32.49 25.84
C MET A 704 -2.00 -31.76 26.15
N ASN A 705 -2.75 -32.23 27.15
CA ASN A 705 -3.98 -31.57 27.55
C ASN A 705 -3.71 -30.16 28.08
N GLU A 706 -2.64 -29.95 28.85
CA GLU A 706 -2.26 -28.61 29.29
C GLU A 706 -1.96 -27.67 28.11
N LEU A 707 -1.26 -28.15 27.07
CA LEU A 707 -1.04 -27.41 25.84
C LEU A 707 -2.36 -27.02 25.16
N LEU A 708 -3.31 -27.96 25.02
CA LEU A 708 -4.64 -27.68 24.44
C LEU A 708 -5.38 -26.61 25.25
N ARG A 709 -5.34 -26.68 26.58
CA ARG A 709 -5.98 -25.69 27.47
C ARG A 709 -5.32 -24.32 27.36
N GLN A 710 -4.00 -24.27 27.14
CA GLN A 710 -3.29 -23.02 26.87
C GLN A 710 -3.67 -22.45 25.50
N MET A 711 -3.79 -23.28 24.47
CA MET A 711 -4.26 -22.86 23.14
C MET A 711 -5.67 -22.29 23.19
N GLU A 712 -6.59 -22.90 23.93
CA GLU A 712 -7.97 -22.42 24.08
C GLU A 712 -8.05 -21.04 24.74
N LYS A 713 -7.12 -20.72 25.66
CA LYS A 713 -7.07 -19.43 26.36
C LYS A 713 -6.29 -18.36 25.60
N THR A 714 -5.45 -18.75 24.65
CA THR A 714 -4.54 -17.85 23.96
C THR A 714 -5.18 -17.34 22.67
N PRO A 715 -5.32 -16.01 22.49
CA PRO A 715 -5.82 -15.44 21.25
C PRO A 715 -4.99 -15.89 20.04
N TYR A 716 -5.63 -16.12 18.90
CA TYR A 716 -4.98 -16.46 17.63
C TYR A 716 -4.12 -17.73 17.67
N SER A 717 -4.38 -18.64 18.61
CA SER A 717 -3.61 -19.89 18.73
C SER A 717 -3.77 -20.83 17.53
N GLY A 718 -4.76 -20.63 16.67
CA GLY A 718 -5.06 -21.45 15.48
C GLY A 718 -4.15 -21.25 14.26
N GLN A 719 -3.28 -20.23 14.27
CA GLN A 719 -2.29 -19.98 13.22
C GLN A 719 -0.91 -19.77 13.84
N CYS A 720 0.13 -20.32 13.21
CA CYS A 720 1.50 -20.12 13.65
C CYS A 720 2.02 -18.76 13.18
N ASN A 721 3.19 -18.35 13.68
CA ASN A 721 3.83 -17.07 13.33
C ASN A 721 4.18 -16.92 11.82
N HIS A 722 3.96 -17.97 11.03
CA HIS A 722 4.15 -18.00 9.58
C HIS A 722 2.82 -18.22 8.81
N GLY A 723 1.67 -18.10 9.46
CA GLY A 723 0.33 -18.23 8.85
C GLY A 723 -0.13 -19.66 8.55
N ARG A 724 0.62 -20.70 8.97
CA ARG A 724 0.18 -22.10 8.85
C ARG A 724 -0.78 -22.46 9.99
N PRO A 725 -1.80 -23.31 9.77
CA PRO A 725 -2.68 -23.73 10.86
C PRO A 725 -1.87 -24.49 11.92
N THR A 726 -2.08 -24.17 13.20
CA THR A 726 -1.50 -24.94 14.32
C THR A 726 -2.31 -26.20 14.62
N TYR A 727 -3.58 -26.23 14.21
CA TYR A 727 -4.43 -27.40 14.29
C TYR A 727 -5.39 -27.48 13.11
N ILE A 728 -5.85 -28.70 12.79
CA ILE A 728 -6.90 -28.97 11.80
C ILE A 728 -8.03 -29.77 12.44
N GLU A 729 -9.25 -29.55 11.96
CA GLU A 729 -10.44 -30.27 12.40
C GLU A 729 -10.96 -31.19 11.29
N MET A 730 -11.26 -32.43 11.62
CA MET A 730 -11.96 -33.37 10.74
C MET A 730 -13.24 -33.86 11.41
N LYS A 731 -14.38 -33.69 10.74
CA LYS A 731 -15.65 -34.23 11.24
C LYS A 731 -15.67 -35.74 11.07
N LEU A 732 -16.33 -36.43 12.00
CA LEU A 732 -16.49 -37.88 11.96
C LEU A 732 -17.15 -38.32 10.64
N SER A 733 -18.17 -37.61 10.17
CA SER A 733 -18.83 -37.85 8.88
C SER A 733 -17.88 -37.80 7.67
N ASP A 734 -16.85 -36.94 7.74
CA ASP A 734 -15.89 -36.81 6.64
C ASP A 734 -14.84 -37.94 6.70
N ILE A 735 -14.51 -38.42 7.91
CA ILE A 735 -13.68 -39.62 8.10
C ILE A 735 -14.45 -40.86 7.63
N GLU A 736 -15.73 -41.00 7.97
CA GLU A 736 -16.56 -42.14 7.56
C GLU A 736 -16.68 -42.25 6.04
N LYS A 737 -16.81 -41.12 5.33
CA LYS A 737 -16.76 -41.07 3.86
C LYS A 737 -15.47 -41.63 3.27
N LEU A 738 -14.32 -41.42 3.92
CA LEU A 738 -13.03 -41.97 3.44
C LEU A 738 -13.01 -43.49 3.47
N PHE A 739 -13.86 -44.11 4.29
CA PHE A 739 -14.05 -45.56 4.37
C PHE A 739 -15.31 -46.04 3.65
N GLU A 740 -15.93 -45.18 2.82
CA GLU A 740 -17.19 -45.44 2.11
C GLU A 740 -18.35 -45.85 3.04
N ARG A 741 -18.28 -45.43 4.31
CA ARG A 741 -19.35 -45.62 5.29
C ARG A 741 -20.29 -44.42 5.23
N ARG A 742 -21.60 -44.68 5.28
CA ARG A 742 -22.67 -43.68 5.20
C ARG A 742 -23.05 -43.15 6.56
#